data_AF-A0AAQ3R3G2-F1
#
_entry.id   AF-A0AAQ3R3G2-F1
#
_cell.length_a   1.000
_cell.length_b   1.000
_cell.length_c   1.000
_cell.angle_alpha   90.00
_cell.angle_beta   90.00
_cell.angle_gamma   90.00
#
_symmetry.space_group_name_H-M   'P 1'
#
loop_
_entity.id
_entity.type
_entity.pdbx_description
1 polymer ?
#
loop_
_entity_poly.entity_id
_entity_poly.type
_entity_poly.pdbx_seq_one_letter_code
_entity_poly.pdbx_strand_id
1 'polypeptide(L)'
;MRFSKKGIAVLRLPSRRNTLRPIERPLAWLAGLALALCAGTAAGAAGGPSSVAFWYAERPPLAELSQFDWVVLEAAHLKPADVGYLKEQGSTPFAYLSVGEFDGDAAAIADSGLARGKSAVRNQAWNSQVMDLAAPSWRAHLLKRAAELRKQGYAGLFLDTLDSFQLQAEERREGQRRALASFLAQLHRQEPGLKLFFNRGFEVLPELPGVASAVAVESIHAGWDAAAGQYREVPQDDRDWLKGHLDALRAQGMPIVAIDYLPPERRDEARALAARLRSEGYVPFVSTPALDYLGVSDVEVQPRRIALLYDPREGDLTLSPGHVYLSGLLEYLGYRVDYLPTDQPLPERPLSGLYAGVVTWMTSGPPLASDAFDNWIAARLDEKVPVAFLAGLPTENDGLLQRLGIRRLSQKLKVKPSTETHDQALLGSFEAPLVIRIRDLPALTVLDPARVTPALKLKGDGKEYVPVATADWGGFALAPYVLEEGSEHRRWILDPFAFLRKALRLVPLPSPDATTENGRRIATVHIDGDGFVSRAEVPGSPYAGQQVLEDFIKPYPFLTSVSVIEGEVGPKGMYPHLARELEPIARRIFADDKVEVASHTFSHPFFWQPQLAEQGENFEAQYGYKMAIPGYDKVDFVREVIGARDYIEQRLTTPRKPVKMIFWSGDALPDAATIKLAYDAGLMNVNGGNTALTRAFPSLTGLYPLIRPTRGGVQYYAPIINENVYTNLWQGPYYGFRGVIDTFALTDSPRRLRGLHLYYHFYSGTKQASIRTMHQIYAAMQAEHPLSLWMSDYIPRLEGLHRASLAKRADGSWQLRGFAALRTVRLDPALGWPDLGRSTGVAGVRDLPQGRYVHLSAANARLVLRDSRDPRPALEEANLPLKHWRYRDDGRVEFAFAGHLPLRLVVRAAGDCRLSAAGKAFPGKAGNGLWTFELPMEQVRDGQLVCR
;
A
#
# COMPACT_ATOMS: atom_id res chain seq x y z
N MET A 1 -24.50 -36.49 -41.41
CA MET A 1 -24.63 -37.92 -41.81
C MET A 1 -23.69 -38.21 -42.98
N ARG A 2 -23.67 -39.44 -43.53
CA ARG A 2 -22.54 -40.05 -44.29
C ARG A 2 -22.33 -39.53 -45.74
N PHE A 3 -21.04 -39.34 -46.10
CA PHE A 3 -20.30 -39.63 -47.36
C PHE A 3 -20.99 -40.02 -48.69
N SER A 4 -20.37 -39.70 -49.86
CA SER A 4 -19.70 -40.69 -50.77
C SER A 4 -19.32 -40.27 -52.23
N LYS A 5 -18.01 -40.29 -52.60
CA LYS A 5 -17.38 -40.73 -53.92
C LYS A 5 -17.68 -39.93 -55.24
N LYS A 6 -16.96 -40.04 -56.40
CA LYS A 6 -15.64 -40.62 -56.86
C LYS A 6 -15.20 -40.07 -58.26
N GLY A 7 -13.92 -40.25 -58.65
CA GLY A 7 -13.39 -40.26 -60.06
C GLY A 7 -12.30 -39.20 -60.36
N ILE A 8 -11.11 -39.40 -60.97
CA ILE A 8 -10.27 -40.53 -61.48
C ILE A 8 -10.18 -40.76 -63.02
N ALA A 9 -9.12 -40.21 -63.66
CA ALA A 9 -8.34 -40.72 -64.83
C ALA A 9 -6.92 -40.05 -64.81
N VAL A 10 -5.70 -40.51 -65.18
CA VAL A 10 -4.95 -41.63 -65.86
C VAL A 10 -4.49 -41.51 -67.35
N LEU A 11 -3.19 -41.85 -67.57
CA LEU A 11 -2.43 -42.13 -68.83
C LEU A 11 -1.88 -40.89 -69.63
N ARG A 12 -0.71 -40.90 -70.31
CA ARG A 12 0.39 -41.91 -70.45
C ARG A 12 1.80 -41.28 -70.70
N LEU A 13 2.81 -42.14 -70.90
CA LEU A 13 4.26 -41.98 -71.20
C LEU A 13 4.55 -42.45 -72.67
N PRO A 14 5.78 -42.44 -73.29
CA PRO A 14 7.07 -42.86 -72.69
C PRO A 14 8.43 -42.39 -73.32
N SER A 15 9.51 -43.09 -72.90
CA SER A 15 10.81 -43.30 -73.59
C SER A 15 11.88 -42.23 -73.36
N ARG A 16 13.22 -42.46 -73.33
CA ARG A 16 14.21 -43.56 -73.06
C ARG A 16 15.57 -42.81 -72.99
N ARG A 17 16.70 -43.19 -72.38
CA ARG A 17 17.32 -44.27 -71.53
C ARG A 17 18.46 -43.51 -70.74
N ASN A 18 19.48 -43.98 -70.00
CA ASN A 18 20.13 -45.16 -69.36
C ASN A 18 21.15 -44.54 -68.33
N THR A 19 22.05 -45.13 -67.51
CA THR A 19 22.26 -46.33 -66.65
C THR A 19 23.61 -46.05 -65.93
N LEU A 20 23.88 -46.27 -64.62
CA LEU A 20 23.21 -46.87 -63.45
C LEU A 20 23.27 -45.85 -62.25
N ARG A 21 22.86 -46.05 -60.98
CA ARG A 21 22.56 -47.20 -60.08
C ARG A 21 23.79 -47.96 -59.52
N PRO A 22 23.74 -48.65 -58.35
CA PRO A 22 22.57 -49.06 -57.51
C PRO A 22 22.06 -47.93 -56.57
N ILE A 23 20.77 -47.79 -56.22
CA ILE A 23 19.87 -48.64 -55.38
C ILE A 23 20.37 -48.61 -53.92
N GLU A 24 19.63 -48.13 -52.91
CA GLU A 24 18.20 -48.38 -52.58
C GLU A 24 17.21 -47.19 -52.70
N ARG A 25 16.01 -47.32 -52.10
CA ARG A 25 14.75 -46.59 -52.41
C ARG A 25 13.63 -46.99 -51.39
N PRO A 26 12.46 -46.31 -51.32
CA PRO A 26 12.16 -44.94 -50.87
C PRO A 26 11.00 -44.92 -49.81
N LEU A 27 10.23 -43.82 -49.72
CA LEU A 27 8.98 -43.59 -48.95
C LEU A 27 9.09 -43.44 -47.42
N ALA A 28 8.74 -42.25 -46.91
CA ALA A 28 7.59 -42.08 -46.02
C ALA A 28 7.17 -40.59 -45.91
N TRP A 29 5.96 -40.26 -46.39
CA TRP A 29 5.28 -39.00 -46.06
C TRP A 29 4.52 -39.21 -44.74
N LEU A 30 5.17 -39.10 -43.57
CA LEU A 30 4.49 -39.32 -42.28
C LEU A 30 5.22 -38.73 -41.03
N ALA A 31 5.79 -37.52 -41.14
CA ALA A 31 6.43 -36.83 -39.99
C ALA A 31 6.28 -35.29 -39.97
N GLY A 32 5.42 -34.72 -40.82
CA GLY A 32 5.24 -33.26 -40.96
C GLY A 32 4.50 -32.55 -39.82
N LEU A 33 4.63 -33.02 -38.57
CA LEU A 33 3.87 -32.52 -37.42
C LEU A 33 4.53 -32.86 -36.05
N ALA A 34 5.86 -32.77 -35.95
CA ALA A 34 6.58 -33.14 -34.72
C ALA A 34 7.76 -32.24 -34.28
N LEU A 35 8.51 -31.61 -35.21
CA LEU A 35 9.78 -30.91 -34.88
C LEU A 35 9.75 -29.37 -35.07
N ALA A 36 8.60 -28.74 -34.84
CA ALA A 36 8.47 -27.27 -34.84
C ALA A 36 7.78 -26.72 -33.57
N LEU A 37 7.86 -27.46 -32.46
CA LEU A 37 7.14 -27.17 -31.20
C LEU A 37 8.05 -27.13 -29.94
N CYS A 38 9.35 -27.36 -30.08
CA CYS A 38 10.29 -27.48 -28.95
C CYS A 38 10.98 -26.17 -28.52
N ALA A 39 10.43 -25.02 -28.93
CA ALA A 39 10.88 -23.68 -28.52
C ALA A 39 9.72 -22.80 -28.00
N GLY A 40 8.60 -23.44 -27.60
CA GLY A 40 7.34 -22.79 -27.26
C GLY A 40 6.80 -23.06 -25.85
N THR A 41 7.50 -23.87 -25.04
CA THR A 41 7.12 -24.18 -23.65
C THR A 41 8.34 -24.14 -22.74
N ALA A 42 8.47 -23.05 -21.97
CA ALA A 42 9.10 -23.13 -20.66
C ALA A 42 8.15 -23.91 -19.74
N ALA A 43 8.06 -25.23 -19.94
CA ALA A 43 7.36 -26.11 -19.02
C ALA A 43 8.03 -25.97 -17.66
N GLY A 44 7.29 -25.50 -16.66
CA GLY A 44 7.85 -25.23 -15.35
C GLY A 44 8.46 -26.50 -14.77
N ALA A 45 9.75 -26.48 -14.48
CA ALA A 45 10.31 -27.41 -13.51
C ALA A 45 9.50 -27.24 -12.22
N ALA A 46 9.07 -28.35 -11.61
CA ALA A 46 8.19 -28.36 -10.44
C ALA A 46 8.97 -28.00 -9.16
N GLY A 47 9.60 -26.83 -9.16
CA GLY A 47 10.33 -26.29 -8.01
C GLY A 47 9.41 -25.89 -6.87
N GLY A 48 9.96 -25.93 -5.66
CA GLY A 48 9.32 -25.40 -4.46
C GLY A 48 9.39 -23.87 -4.36
N PRO A 49 9.13 -23.30 -3.17
CA PRO A 49 9.15 -21.86 -2.96
C PRO A 49 10.54 -21.27 -3.21
N SER A 50 10.62 -20.14 -3.91
CA SER A 50 11.85 -19.34 -3.93
C SER A 50 12.10 -18.66 -2.57
N SER A 51 11.05 -18.23 -1.88
CA SER A 51 11.08 -17.66 -0.53
C SER A 51 9.84 -18.07 0.26
N VAL A 52 9.95 -18.17 1.58
CA VAL A 52 8.84 -18.55 2.46
C VAL A 52 8.79 -17.64 3.68
N ALA A 53 7.60 -17.40 4.21
CA ALA A 53 7.37 -16.77 5.50
C ALA A 53 6.33 -17.55 6.31
N PHE A 54 6.42 -17.45 7.62
CA PHE A 54 5.48 -18.03 8.57
C PHE A 54 4.96 -16.90 9.48
N TRP A 55 3.65 -16.84 9.71
CA TRP A 55 3.04 -15.84 10.59
C TRP A 55 1.81 -16.42 11.31
N TYR A 56 1.92 -16.66 12.61
CA TYR A 56 0.84 -17.25 13.43
C TYR A 56 0.13 -16.24 14.34
N ALA A 57 0.65 -15.01 14.49
CA ALA A 57 0.04 -13.99 15.35
C ALA A 57 -1.15 -13.24 14.71
N GLU A 58 -1.96 -12.58 15.55
CA GLU A 58 -3.06 -11.70 15.09
C GLU A 58 -2.60 -10.56 14.16
N ARG A 59 -3.53 -10.04 13.35
CA ARG A 59 -3.32 -8.86 12.47
C ARG A 59 -2.09 -9.04 11.56
N PRO A 60 -2.05 -10.07 10.69
CA PRO A 60 -0.93 -10.33 9.78
C PRO A 60 -0.68 -9.15 8.84
N PRO A 61 0.59 -8.75 8.60
CA PRO A 61 0.94 -7.67 7.69
C PRO A 61 0.87 -8.16 6.23
N LEU A 62 -0.35 -8.36 5.71
CA LEU A 62 -0.63 -9.03 4.43
C LEU A 62 0.15 -8.45 3.25
N ALA A 63 0.32 -7.13 3.17
CA ALA A 63 1.06 -6.48 2.09
C ALA A 63 2.57 -6.83 2.13
N GLU A 64 3.15 -6.88 3.32
CA GLU A 64 4.53 -7.32 3.55
C GLU A 64 4.69 -8.83 3.31
N LEU A 65 3.80 -9.66 3.86
CA LEU A 65 3.80 -11.11 3.64
C LEU A 65 3.59 -11.49 2.16
N SER A 66 2.85 -10.69 1.39
CA SER A 66 2.63 -10.92 -0.04
C SER A 66 3.91 -10.92 -0.90
N GLN A 67 5.05 -10.48 -0.35
CA GLN A 67 6.36 -10.52 -1.01
C GLN A 67 6.97 -11.91 -1.11
N PHE A 68 6.59 -12.83 -0.22
CA PHE A 68 7.12 -14.19 -0.18
C PHE A 68 6.37 -15.08 -1.18
N ASP A 69 7.05 -16.11 -1.69
CA ASP A 69 6.49 -17.06 -2.67
C ASP A 69 5.39 -17.92 -2.02
N TRP A 70 5.70 -18.49 -0.86
CA TRP A 70 4.75 -19.19 0.02
C TRP A 70 4.63 -18.46 1.36
N VAL A 71 3.43 -18.44 1.95
CA VAL A 71 3.19 -17.88 3.29
C VAL A 71 2.34 -18.86 4.10
N VAL A 72 2.81 -19.27 5.27
CA VAL A 72 2.09 -20.15 6.20
C VAL A 72 1.46 -19.32 7.32
N LEU A 73 0.17 -19.57 7.60
CA LEU A 73 -0.69 -18.69 8.40
C LEU A 73 -1.57 -19.49 9.37
N GLU A 74 -1.80 -18.98 10.59
CA GLU A 74 -2.94 -19.46 11.38
C GLU A 74 -4.23 -18.87 10.82
N ALA A 75 -5.09 -19.74 10.31
CA ALA A 75 -6.28 -19.35 9.56
C ALA A 75 -7.37 -18.67 10.41
N ALA A 76 -7.37 -18.81 11.73
CA ALA A 76 -8.27 -18.10 12.65
C ALA A 76 -8.09 -16.56 12.60
N HIS A 77 -6.94 -16.07 12.14
CA HIS A 77 -6.63 -14.63 12.07
C HIS A 77 -6.90 -14.00 10.69
N LEU A 78 -7.47 -14.75 9.74
CA LEU A 78 -7.74 -14.30 8.37
C LEU A 78 -9.18 -14.56 7.91
N LYS A 79 -9.65 -13.74 6.98
CA LYS A 79 -10.89 -13.95 6.23
C LYS A 79 -10.56 -14.42 4.81
N PRO A 80 -11.51 -15.05 4.07
CA PRO A 80 -11.27 -15.50 2.70
C PRO A 80 -10.82 -14.38 1.73
N ALA A 81 -11.17 -13.12 2.01
CA ALA A 81 -10.68 -11.96 1.25
C ALA A 81 -9.17 -11.71 1.43
N ASP A 82 -8.63 -11.96 2.62
CA ASP A 82 -7.20 -11.79 2.93
C ASP A 82 -6.36 -12.87 2.24
N VAL A 83 -6.89 -14.10 2.23
CA VAL A 83 -6.34 -15.24 1.47
C VAL A 83 -6.44 -14.99 -0.04
N GLY A 84 -7.52 -14.35 -0.50
CA GLY A 84 -7.69 -13.86 -1.87
C GLY A 84 -6.60 -12.86 -2.27
N TYR A 85 -6.42 -11.80 -1.48
CA TYR A 85 -5.42 -10.76 -1.69
C TYR A 85 -4.00 -11.33 -1.86
N LEU A 86 -3.58 -12.27 -1.00
CA LEU A 86 -2.26 -12.90 -1.10
C LEU A 86 -2.05 -13.61 -2.45
N LYS A 87 -3.07 -14.31 -2.97
CA LYS A 87 -3.02 -14.95 -4.29
C LYS A 87 -3.02 -13.94 -5.44
N GLU A 88 -3.78 -12.85 -5.32
CA GLU A 88 -3.78 -11.75 -6.29
C GLU A 88 -2.42 -11.03 -6.37
N GLN A 89 -1.68 -10.96 -5.27
CA GLN A 89 -0.30 -10.49 -5.25
C GLN A 89 0.73 -11.52 -5.77
N GLY A 90 0.31 -12.73 -6.13
CA GLY A 90 1.19 -13.80 -6.59
C GLY A 90 1.95 -14.50 -5.46
N SER A 91 1.32 -14.68 -4.31
CA SER A 91 1.80 -15.52 -3.21
C SER A 91 0.92 -16.76 -3.04
N THR A 92 1.48 -17.83 -2.48
CA THR A 92 0.81 -19.11 -2.23
C THR A 92 0.50 -19.24 -0.74
N PRO A 93 -0.75 -18.96 -0.28
CA PRO A 93 -1.09 -19.06 1.14
C PRO A 93 -1.36 -20.51 1.56
N PHE A 94 -0.72 -20.93 2.65
CA PHE A 94 -0.92 -22.18 3.35
C PHE A 94 -1.55 -21.91 4.72
N ALA A 95 -2.49 -22.78 5.13
CA ALA A 95 -3.02 -22.75 6.49
C ALA A 95 -2.25 -23.74 7.38
N TYR A 96 -1.98 -23.33 8.62
CA TYR A 96 -1.50 -24.22 9.68
C TYR A 96 -2.52 -25.31 10.00
N LEU A 97 -2.03 -26.54 10.22
CA LEU A 97 -2.80 -27.67 10.72
C LEU A 97 -1.90 -28.66 11.47
N SER A 98 -1.93 -28.61 12.80
CA SER A 98 -1.40 -29.70 13.64
C SER A 98 -2.16 -31.01 13.36
N VAL A 99 -1.43 -32.11 13.12
CA VAL A 99 -1.99 -33.43 12.77
C VAL A 99 -1.82 -34.44 13.91
N GLY A 100 -0.69 -34.41 14.63
CA GLY A 100 -0.41 -35.27 15.78
C GLY A 100 -1.05 -34.79 17.09
N GLU A 101 -1.33 -33.49 17.21
CA GLU A 101 -1.75 -32.87 18.47
C GLU A 101 -2.98 -31.97 18.31
N PHE A 102 -3.83 -31.94 19.34
CA PHE A 102 -4.88 -30.94 19.52
C PHE A 102 -4.37 -29.82 20.41
N ASP A 103 -4.35 -28.59 19.90
CA ASP A 103 -4.07 -27.39 20.68
C ASP A 103 -5.29 -27.06 21.58
N GLY A 104 -5.02 -26.77 22.85
CA GLY A 104 -6.03 -26.48 23.86
C GLY A 104 -5.94 -27.32 25.14
N ASP A 105 -6.72 -26.90 26.13
CA ASP A 105 -6.78 -27.52 27.45
C ASP A 105 -7.74 -28.74 27.52
N ALA A 106 -7.93 -29.25 28.73
CA ALA A 106 -8.81 -30.40 28.99
C ALA A 106 -10.31 -30.10 28.80
N ALA A 107 -10.73 -28.82 28.85
CA ALA A 107 -12.10 -28.39 28.57
C ALA A 107 -12.33 -28.26 27.06
N ALA A 108 -11.43 -27.57 26.34
CA ALA A 108 -11.50 -27.39 24.89
C ALA A 108 -11.58 -28.72 24.11
N ILE A 109 -10.83 -29.75 24.56
CA ILE A 109 -10.91 -31.09 23.93
C ILE A 109 -12.20 -31.86 24.32
N ALA A 110 -12.82 -31.55 25.46
CA ALA A 110 -14.12 -32.10 25.83
C ALA A 110 -15.25 -31.46 25.01
N ASP A 111 -15.27 -30.12 24.94
CA ASP A 111 -16.30 -29.33 24.25
C ASP A 111 -16.28 -29.53 22.73
N SER A 112 -15.10 -29.76 22.15
CA SER A 112 -14.96 -30.15 20.73
C SER A 112 -15.48 -31.56 20.42
N GLY A 113 -15.83 -32.36 21.43
CA GLY A 113 -16.25 -33.76 21.28
C GLY A 113 -15.12 -34.74 20.96
N LEU A 114 -13.86 -34.27 20.94
CA LEU A 114 -12.70 -35.06 20.50
C LEU A 114 -12.07 -35.92 21.61
N ALA A 115 -12.50 -35.76 22.87
CA ALA A 115 -11.93 -36.42 24.05
C ALA A 115 -11.87 -37.97 24.02
N ARG A 116 -12.52 -38.65 23.06
CA ARG A 116 -12.34 -40.10 22.81
C ARG A 116 -11.12 -40.46 21.95
N GLY A 117 -10.55 -39.50 21.22
CA GLY A 117 -9.39 -39.67 20.34
C GLY A 117 -8.07 -39.15 20.91
N LYS A 118 -8.03 -38.81 22.21
CA LYS A 118 -6.79 -38.41 22.88
C LYS A 118 -5.96 -39.63 23.25
N SER A 119 -4.63 -39.52 23.13
CA SER A 119 -3.71 -40.48 23.74
C SER A 119 -3.62 -40.27 25.26
N ALA A 120 -2.80 -41.08 25.95
CA ALA A 120 -2.48 -40.87 27.35
C ALA A 120 -1.37 -39.80 27.59
N VAL A 121 -0.81 -39.22 26.53
CA VAL A 121 0.34 -38.30 26.57
C VAL A 121 -0.12 -36.87 26.30
N ARG A 122 0.34 -35.91 27.10
CA ARG A 122 0.18 -34.47 26.86
C ARG A 122 1.57 -33.86 26.69
N ASN A 123 1.77 -33.07 25.64
CA ASN A 123 3.02 -32.39 25.37
C ASN A 123 3.07 -31.11 26.22
N GLN A 124 3.80 -31.15 27.34
CA GLN A 124 3.80 -30.07 28.32
C GLN A 124 4.48 -28.79 27.83
N ALA A 125 5.48 -28.91 26.93
CA ALA A 125 6.22 -27.76 26.41
C ALA A 125 5.34 -26.83 25.55
N TRP A 126 4.34 -27.38 24.87
CA TRP A 126 3.42 -26.65 23.98
C TRP A 126 1.97 -26.63 24.48
N ASN A 127 1.74 -27.10 25.71
CA ASN A 127 0.41 -27.21 26.33
C ASN A 127 -0.65 -27.92 25.43
N SER A 128 -0.23 -28.91 24.66
CA SER A 128 -1.02 -29.55 23.60
C SER A 128 -1.27 -31.04 23.90
N GLN A 129 -2.38 -31.57 23.38
CA GLN A 129 -2.81 -32.95 23.62
C GLN A 129 -2.43 -33.87 22.45
N VAL A 130 -1.52 -34.84 22.67
CA VAL A 130 -1.17 -35.83 21.65
C VAL A 130 -2.38 -36.72 21.37
N MET A 131 -2.75 -36.86 20.09
CA MET A 131 -3.94 -37.55 19.64
C MET A 131 -3.62 -38.96 19.11
N ASP A 132 -4.63 -39.83 19.12
CA ASP A 132 -4.57 -41.12 18.44
C ASP A 132 -4.89 -40.95 16.95
N LEU A 133 -3.88 -41.18 16.10
CA LEU A 133 -3.96 -41.03 14.65
C LEU A 133 -4.82 -42.12 13.98
N ALA A 134 -5.15 -43.19 14.70
CA ALA A 134 -6.13 -44.19 14.29
C ALA A 134 -7.58 -43.81 14.65
N ALA A 135 -7.80 -42.89 15.60
CA ALA A 135 -9.14 -42.54 16.10
C ALA A 135 -10.02 -41.93 14.99
N PRO A 136 -11.17 -42.55 14.63
CA PRO A 136 -12.01 -42.07 13.54
C PRO A 136 -12.53 -40.64 13.72
N SER A 137 -12.78 -40.21 14.96
CA SER A 137 -13.22 -38.85 15.29
C SER A 137 -12.14 -37.80 14.98
N TRP A 138 -10.88 -38.07 15.31
CA TRP A 138 -9.76 -37.16 15.04
C TRP A 138 -9.49 -37.05 13.53
N ARG A 139 -9.43 -38.19 12.84
CA ARG A 139 -9.27 -38.24 11.38
C ARG A 139 -10.40 -37.49 10.67
N ALA A 140 -11.66 -37.68 11.07
CA ALA A 140 -12.80 -36.97 10.50
C ALA A 140 -12.77 -35.47 10.79
N HIS A 141 -12.31 -35.06 11.98
CA HIS A 141 -12.12 -33.65 12.33
C HIS A 141 -11.08 -32.98 11.41
N LEU A 142 -9.89 -33.58 11.27
CA LEU A 142 -8.83 -33.02 10.42
C LEU A 142 -9.23 -32.94 8.94
N LEU A 143 -9.89 -33.97 8.40
CA LEU A 143 -10.40 -33.95 7.02
C LEU A 143 -11.48 -32.87 6.83
N LYS A 144 -12.36 -32.66 7.83
CA LYS A 144 -13.32 -31.54 7.82
C LYS A 144 -12.62 -30.18 7.86
N ARG A 145 -11.61 -30.00 8.73
CA ARG A 145 -10.84 -28.74 8.82
C ARG A 145 -10.12 -28.44 7.50
N ALA A 146 -9.44 -29.41 6.91
CA ALA A 146 -8.83 -29.30 5.57
C ALA A 146 -9.87 -28.91 4.50
N ALA A 147 -11.04 -29.55 4.51
CA ALA A 147 -12.11 -29.28 3.55
C ALA A 147 -12.68 -27.85 3.67
N GLU A 148 -12.75 -27.28 4.87
CA GLU A 148 -13.12 -25.86 5.08
C GLU A 148 -11.98 -24.90 4.71
N LEU A 149 -10.72 -25.23 5.00
CA LEU A 149 -9.56 -24.40 4.64
C LEU A 149 -9.43 -24.24 3.10
N ARG A 150 -9.68 -25.31 2.33
CA ARG A 150 -9.84 -25.21 0.86
C ARG A 150 -10.93 -24.19 0.48
N LYS A 151 -12.11 -24.22 1.13
CA LYS A 151 -13.22 -23.29 0.81
C LYS A 151 -12.89 -21.84 1.15
N GLN A 152 -12.10 -21.60 2.19
CA GLN A 152 -11.55 -20.27 2.51
C GLN A 152 -10.51 -19.80 1.47
N GLY A 153 -10.06 -20.71 0.60
CA GLY A 153 -9.24 -20.40 -0.57
C GLY A 153 -7.74 -20.62 -0.37
N TYR A 154 -7.31 -21.32 0.69
CA TYR A 154 -5.90 -21.69 0.85
C TYR A 154 -5.43 -22.60 -0.29
N ALA A 155 -4.18 -22.42 -0.72
CA ALA A 155 -3.55 -23.19 -1.79
C ALA A 155 -2.81 -24.45 -1.26
N GLY A 156 -2.72 -24.59 0.06
CA GLY A 156 -2.11 -25.73 0.72
C GLY A 156 -2.32 -25.72 2.23
N LEU A 157 -1.78 -26.76 2.87
CA LEU A 157 -1.74 -26.94 4.32
C LEU A 157 -0.29 -27.14 4.75
N PHE A 158 0.12 -26.46 5.81
CA PHE A 158 1.31 -26.82 6.57
C PHE A 158 0.90 -27.82 7.65
N LEU A 159 1.38 -29.05 7.51
CA LEU A 159 1.01 -30.19 8.33
C LEU A 159 2.08 -30.39 9.41
N ASP A 160 1.72 -30.08 10.64
CA ASP A 160 2.64 -30.07 11.78
C ASP A 160 2.39 -31.24 12.74
N THR A 161 3.27 -31.38 13.75
CA THR A 161 3.28 -32.43 14.77
C THR A 161 3.28 -33.86 14.21
N LEU A 162 3.90 -34.04 13.03
CA LEU A 162 3.97 -35.33 12.33
C LEU A 162 4.84 -36.38 13.04
N ASP A 163 5.69 -35.96 13.98
CA ASP A 163 6.57 -36.80 14.80
C ASP A 163 6.09 -36.96 16.26
N SER A 164 5.05 -36.23 16.71
CA SER A 164 4.53 -36.32 18.09
C SER A 164 4.04 -37.72 18.51
N PHE A 165 3.84 -38.65 17.57
CA PHE A 165 3.57 -40.05 17.90
C PHE A 165 4.76 -40.75 18.59
N GLN A 166 5.99 -40.25 18.40
CA GLN A 166 7.20 -40.75 19.08
C GLN A 166 7.14 -40.56 20.60
N LEU A 167 6.37 -39.58 21.08
CA LEU A 167 6.10 -39.33 22.50
C LEU A 167 5.24 -40.43 23.14
N GLN A 168 4.57 -41.28 22.34
CA GLN A 168 3.84 -42.44 22.85
C GLN A 168 4.79 -43.61 23.18
N ALA A 169 4.30 -44.53 24.01
CA ALA A 169 5.02 -45.74 24.39
C ALA A 169 5.42 -46.59 23.15
N GLU A 170 6.61 -47.20 23.22
CA GLU A 170 7.32 -47.73 22.05
C GLU A 170 6.51 -48.77 21.27
N GLU A 171 5.76 -49.62 21.97
CA GLU A 171 4.92 -50.67 21.37
C GLU A 171 3.77 -50.13 20.50
N ARG A 172 3.48 -48.82 20.59
CA ARG A 172 2.39 -48.15 19.86
C ARG A 172 2.89 -47.36 18.65
N ARG A 173 4.17 -46.99 18.61
CA ARG A 173 4.73 -46.04 17.64
C ARG A 173 4.50 -46.47 16.19
N GLU A 174 4.78 -47.74 15.86
CA GLU A 174 4.56 -48.28 14.50
C GLU A 174 3.08 -48.29 14.10
N GLY A 175 2.17 -48.52 15.05
CA GLY A 175 0.72 -48.44 14.81
C GLY A 175 0.28 -47.02 14.47
N GLN A 176 0.77 -46.04 15.23
CA GLN A 176 0.51 -44.61 14.98
C GLN A 176 1.14 -44.13 13.68
N ARG A 177 2.37 -44.55 13.36
CA ARG A 177 3.08 -44.23 12.11
C ARG A 177 2.32 -44.71 10.87
N ARG A 178 1.80 -45.94 10.87
CA ARG A 178 0.91 -46.45 9.80
C ARG A 178 -0.43 -45.70 9.74
N ALA A 179 -0.98 -45.33 10.89
CA ALA A 179 -2.19 -44.52 10.95
C ALA A 179 -1.95 -43.12 10.34
N LEU A 180 -0.78 -42.51 10.58
CA LEU A 180 -0.35 -41.25 9.97
C LEU A 180 -0.17 -41.37 8.46
N ALA A 181 0.61 -42.35 7.98
CA ALA A 181 0.83 -42.55 6.55
C ALA A 181 -0.51 -42.73 5.79
N SER A 182 -1.40 -43.58 6.32
CA SER A 182 -2.73 -43.77 5.73
C SER A 182 -3.61 -42.52 5.81
N PHE A 183 -3.45 -41.67 6.83
CA PHE A 183 -4.16 -40.39 6.96
C PHE A 183 -3.68 -39.38 5.91
N LEU A 184 -2.37 -39.18 5.79
CA LEU A 184 -1.79 -38.22 4.84
C LEU A 184 -2.11 -38.61 3.39
N ALA A 185 -2.04 -39.91 3.07
CA ALA A 185 -2.48 -40.44 1.78
C ALA A 185 -4.00 -40.29 1.55
N GLN A 186 -4.82 -40.36 2.60
CA GLN A 186 -6.27 -40.12 2.52
C GLN A 186 -6.59 -38.64 2.30
N LEU A 187 -5.94 -37.74 3.04
CA LEU A 187 -6.05 -36.29 2.93
C LEU A 187 -5.70 -35.83 1.50
N HIS A 188 -4.56 -36.26 0.98
CA HIS A 188 -4.13 -35.90 -0.38
C HIS A 188 -5.11 -36.38 -1.47
N ARG A 189 -5.72 -37.58 -1.30
CA ARG A 189 -6.74 -38.08 -2.24
C ARG A 189 -8.08 -37.35 -2.15
N GLN A 190 -8.45 -36.82 -0.99
CA GLN A 190 -9.71 -36.08 -0.81
C GLN A 190 -9.58 -34.58 -1.13
N GLU A 191 -8.39 -34.01 -0.93
CA GLU A 191 -8.09 -32.60 -1.14
C GLU A 191 -6.91 -32.38 -2.13
N PRO A 192 -6.94 -32.95 -3.35
CA PRO A 192 -5.81 -32.90 -4.31
C PRO A 192 -5.51 -31.50 -4.86
N GLY A 193 -6.35 -30.51 -4.56
CA GLY A 193 -6.09 -29.10 -4.85
C GLY A 193 -5.23 -28.39 -3.79
N LEU A 194 -4.96 -29.02 -2.65
CA LEU A 194 -4.11 -28.49 -1.58
C LEU A 194 -2.69 -29.05 -1.71
N LYS A 195 -1.70 -28.17 -1.85
CA LYS A 195 -0.29 -28.53 -1.62
C LYS A 195 -0.12 -28.95 -0.16
N LEU A 196 0.43 -30.13 0.11
CA LEU A 196 0.75 -30.54 1.46
C LEU A 196 2.23 -30.25 1.73
N PHE A 197 2.50 -29.37 2.70
CA PHE A 197 3.83 -28.95 3.13
C PHE A 197 4.03 -29.53 4.52
N PHE A 198 4.96 -30.48 4.68
CA PHE A 198 5.12 -31.22 5.94
C PHE A 198 6.13 -30.51 6.84
N ASN A 199 5.90 -30.47 8.16
CA ASN A 199 6.99 -30.31 9.12
C ASN A 199 7.58 -31.68 9.42
N ARG A 200 8.87 -31.90 9.13
CA ARG A 200 9.57 -33.19 9.29
C ARG A 200 8.80 -34.36 8.63
N GLY A 201 8.28 -35.31 9.40
CA GLY A 201 7.53 -36.48 8.91
C GLY A 201 8.40 -37.57 8.25
N PHE A 202 9.68 -37.66 8.61
CA PHE A 202 10.67 -38.53 7.96
C PHE A 202 10.32 -40.03 8.00
N GLU A 203 9.56 -40.46 9.01
CA GLU A 203 9.13 -41.84 9.24
C GLU A 203 7.94 -42.28 8.35
N VAL A 204 7.30 -41.33 7.66
CA VAL A 204 6.18 -41.60 6.74
C VAL A 204 6.45 -41.15 5.31
N LEU A 205 7.34 -40.17 5.09
CA LEU A 205 7.72 -39.70 3.74
C LEU A 205 8.13 -40.82 2.76
N PRO A 206 8.89 -41.87 3.13
CA PRO A 206 9.23 -42.98 2.23
C PRO A 206 8.02 -43.79 1.73
N GLU A 207 6.89 -43.81 2.46
CA GLU A 207 5.64 -44.47 2.04
C GLU A 207 4.72 -43.53 1.23
N LEU A 208 5.09 -42.26 1.08
CA LEU A 208 4.23 -41.19 0.55
C LEU A 208 4.85 -40.44 -0.67
N PRO A 209 5.36 -41.14 -1.70
CA PRO A 209 5.97 -40.51 -2.87
C PRO A 209 4.97 -39.60 -3.61
N GLY A 210 5.37 -38.35 -3.84
CA GLY A 210 4.56 -37.34 -4.53
C GLY A 210 3.45 -36.68 -3.68
N VAL A 211 3.28 -37.05 -2.41
CA VAL A 211 2.26 -36.48 -1.53
C VAL A 211 2.67 -35.13 -0.95
N ALA A 212 3.92 -35.03 -0.48
CA ALA A 212 4.50 -33.78 0.01
C ALA A 212 4.96 -32.89 -1.16
N SER A 213 4.73 -31.58 -1.05
CA SER A 213 5.18 -30.55 -1.99
C SER A 213 6.47 -29.84 -1.54
N ALA A 214 6.77 -29.91 -0.25
CA ALA A 214 8.02 -29.49 0.41
C ALA A 214 8.06 -30.11 1.82
N VAL A 215 9.23 -30.08 2.46
CA VAL A 215 9.44 -30.49 3.86
C VAL A 215 10.15 -29.37 4.62
N ALA A 216 9.63 -28.97 5.77
CA ALA A 216 10.26 -28.03 6.70
C ALA A 216 11.06 -28.76 7.79
N VAL A 217 12.05 -28.05 8.33
CA VAL A 217 12.87 -28.50 9.45
C VAL A 217 13.08 -27.35 10.43
N GLU A 218 12.65 -27.56 11.67
CA GLU A 218 13.04 -26.78 12.84
C GLU A 218 14.09 -27.59 13.63
N SER A 219 15.36 -27.20 13.66
CA SER A 219 16.04 -26.13 12.89
C SER A 219 17.38 -26.65 12.37
N ILE A 220 18.09 -25.90 11.52
CA ILE A 220 19.34 -26.36 10.90
C ILE A 220 20.60 -25.87 11.65
N HIS A 221 20.72 -24.57 11.97
CA HIS A 221 21.89 -24.02 12.71
C HIS A 221 21.50 -23.26 13.97
N ALA A 222 20.49 -22.41 13.91
CA ALA A 222 19.97 -21.65 15.05
C ALA A 222 18.56 -22.15 15.37
N GLY A 223 18.36 -22.67 16.58
CA GLY A 223 17.12 -23.28 17.03
C GLY A 223 16.58 -22.67 18.32
N TRP A 224 15.34 -23.02 18.65
CA TRP A 224 14.68 -22.64 19.88
C TRP A 224 14.60 -23.84 20.83
N ASP A 225 15.03 -23.65 22.08
CA ASP A 225 14.82 -24.59 23.16
C ASP A 225 13.54 -24.23 23.91
N ALA A 226 12.45 -24.94 23.60
CA ALA A 226 11.15 -24.70 24.24
C ALA A 226 11.11 -25.09 25.72
N ALA A 227 12.06 -25.91 26.22
CA ALA A 227 12.12 -26.30 27.62
C ALA A 227 12.97 -25.31 28.46
N ALA A 228 14.05 -24.77 27.89
CA ALA A 228 14.87 -23.74 28.52
C ALA A 228 14.36 -22.30 28.27
N GLY A 229 13.49 -22.10 27.27
CA GLY A 229 13.01 -20.79 26.84
C GLY A 229 14.09 -19.93 26.18
N GLN A 230 15.00 -20.54 25.41
CA GLN A 230 16.23 -19.89 24.94
C GLN A 230 16.58 -20.23 23.47
N TYR A 231 17.18 -19.27 22.78
CA TYR A 231 17.81 -19.49 21.48
C TYR A 231 19.14 -20.25 21.68
N ARG A 232 19.37 -21.32 20.90
CA ARG A 232 20.59 -22.14 20.95
C ARG A 232 21.15 -22.42 19.55
N GLU A 233 22.43 -22.76 19.47
CA GLU A 233 22.93 -23.49 18.29
C GLU A 233 22.29 -24.89 18.29
N VAL A 234 21.88 -25.38 17.12
CA VAL A 234 21.40 -26.76 16.95
C VAL A 234 22.58 -27.72 17.19
N PRO A 235 22.50 -28.67 18.13
CA PRO A 235 23.57 -29.62 18.43
C PRO A 235 24.11 -30.35 17.20
N GLN A 236 25.39 -30.69 17.20
CA GLN A 236 26.00 -31.41 16.08
C GLN A 236 25.34 -32.78 15.86
N ASP A 237 24.99 -33.50 16.94
CA ASP A 237 24.31 -34.80 16.87
C ASP A 237 22.91 -34.67 16.23
N ASP A 238 22.14 -33.62 16.56
CA ASP A 238 20.86 -33.30 15.92
C ASP A 238 21.05 -33.05 14.41
N ARG A 239 22.10 -32.31 14.03
CA ARG A 239 22.43 -32.03 12.62
C ARG A 239 22.84 -33.29 11.85
N ASP A 240 23.64 -34.17 12.46
CA ASP A 240 24.11 -35.41 11.83
C ASP A 240 22.99 -36.46 11.71
N TRP A 241 22.04 -36.50 12.66
CA TRP A 241 20.81 -37.28 12.53
C TRP A 241 19.92 -36.74 11.39
N LEU A 242 19.67 -35.42 11.36
CA LEU A 242 18.92 -34.78 10.28
C LEU A 242 19.55 -35.05 8.91
N LYS A 243 20.87 -34.96 8.79
CA LYS A 243 21.62 -35.11 7.53
C LYS A 243 21.22 -36.38 6.76
N GLY A 244 21.07 -37.52 7.44
CA GLY A 244 20.68 -38.78 6.79
C GLY A 244 19.31 -38.71 6.11
N HIS A 245 18.34 -38.03 6.73
CA HIS A 245 17.01 -37.83 6.16
C HIS A 245 17.00 -36.74 5.07
N LEU A 246 17.74 -35.64 5.28
CA LEU A 246 17.77 -34.51 4.36
C LEU A 246 18.54 -34.83 3.06
N ASP A 247 19.59 -35.64 3.11
CA ASP A 247 20.29 -36.14 1.91
C ASP A 247 19.37 -37.01 1.03
N ALA A 248 18.53 -37.86 1.64
CA ALA A 248 17.54 -38.65 0.92
C ALA A 248 16.46 -37.79 0.23
N LEU A 249 16.02 -36.71 0.89
CA LEU A 249 15.07 -35.75 0.31
C LEU A 249 15.69 -34.91 -0.82
N ARG A 250 16.94 -34.46 -0.64
CA ARG A 250 17.74 -33.77 -1.69
C ARG A 250 17.88 -34.65 -2.94
N ALA A 251 18.18 -35.95 -2.77
CA ALA A 251 18.32 -36.90 -3.86
C ALA A 251 17.01 -37.14 -4.65
N GLN A 252 15.86 -36.89 -4.04
CA GLN A 252 14.53 -36.94 -4.69
C GLN A 252 14.11 -35.60 -5.33
N GLY A 253 14.91 -34.54 -5.17
CA GLY A 253 14.56 -33.19 -5.61
C GLY A 253 13.48 -32.51 -4.76
N MET A 254 13.21 -33.01 -3.55
CA MET A 254 12.24 -32.42 -2.63
C MET A 254 12.73 -31.03 -2.15
N PRO A 255 11.90 -29.97 -2.24
CA PRO A 255 12.23 -28.68 -1.65
C PRO A 255 12.28 -28.77 -0.12
N ILE A 256 13.39 -28.36 0.48
CA ILE A 256 13.58 -28.36 1.94
C ILE A 256 13.59 -26.92 2.45
N VAL A 257 12.69 -26.61 3.37
CA VAL A 257 12.60 -25.33 4.08
C VAL A 257 13.33 -25.45 5.42
N ALA A 258 14.16 -24.46 5.73
CA ALA A 258 14.81 -24.33 7.03
C ALA A 258 14.10 -23.24 7.84
N ILE A 259 13.58 -23.58 9.02
CA ILE A 259 12.97 -22.64 9.95
C ILE A 259 13.95 -22.51 11.12
N ASP A 260 14.71 -21.42 11.11
CA ASP A 260 15.77 -21.15 12.08
C ASP A 260 15.41 -19.94 12.95
N TYR A 261 15.79 -19.98 14.21
CA TYR A 261 15.32 -19.03 15.22
C TYR A 261 16.43 -18.10 15.72
N LEU A 262 16.21 -16.79 15.52
CA LEU A 262 17.07 -15.71 16.05
C LEU A 262 16.21 -14.52 16.50
N PRO A 263 16.59 -13.84 17.60
CA PRO A 263 15.81 -12.72 18.12
C PRO A 263 15.94 -11.45 17.25
N PRO A 264 14.97 -10.51 17.33
CA PRO A 264 14.83 -9.40 16.38
C PRO A 264 16.04 -8.45 16.29
N GLU A 265 16.78 -8.25 17.38
CA GLU A 265 17.97 -7.42 17.44
C GLU A 265 19.19 -8.04 16.74
N ARG A 266 19.16 -9.35 16.45
CA ARG A 266 20.18 -10.10 15.69
C ARG A 266 19.85 -10.22 14.20
N ARG A 267 19.05 -9.29 13.64
CA ARG A 267 18.60 -9.32 12.23
C ARG A 267 19.73 -9.38 11.19
N ASP A 268 20.88 -8.77 11.45
CA ASP A 268 22.04 -8.86 10.54
C ASP A 268 22.63 -10.28 10.49
N GLU A 269 22.62 -10.99 11.61
CA GLU A 269 23.02 -12.39 11.68
C GLU A 269 21.96 -13.30 11.04
N ALA A 270 20.67 -12.93 11.14
CA ALA A 270 19.59 -13.60 10.40
C ALA A 270 19.74 -13.47 8.87
N ARG A 271 20.24 -12.33 8.36
CA ARG A 271 20.62 -12.16 6.94
C ARG A 271 21.76 -13.08 6.55
N ALA A 272 22.83 -13.14 7.36
CA ALA A 272 23.97 -14.02 7.11
C ALA A 272 23.58 -15.50 7.16
N LEU A 273 22.74 -15.89 8.12
CA LEU A 273 22.21 -17.25 8.26
C LEU A 273 21.29 -17.63 7.09
N ALA A 274 20.40 -16.74 6.63
CA ALA A 274 19.59 -16.98 5.44
C ALA A 274 20.45 -17.15 4.17
N ALA A 275 21.51 -16.36 4.00
CA ALA A 275 22.46 -16.53 2.90
C ALA A 275 23.21 -17.88 2.98
N ARG A 276 23.66 -18.27 4.18
CA ARG A 276 24.30 -19.57 4.44
C ARG A 276 23.37 -20.73 4.09
N LEU A 277 22.16 -20.75 4.64
CA LEU A 277 21.17 -21.80 4.41
C LEU A 277 20.86 -21.99 2.92
N ARG A 278 20.84 -20.90 2.14
CA ARG A 278 20.67 -20.97 0.67
C ARG A 278 21.89 -21.56 -0.04
N SER A 279 23.10 -21.20 0.37
CA SER A 279 24.32 -21.84 -0.16
C SER A 279 24.39 -23.34 0.15
N GLU A 280 23.77 -23.77 1.25
CA GLU A 280 23.65 -25.18 1.65
C GLU A 280 22.46 -25.90 0.99
N GLY A 281 21.64 -25.21 0.18
CA GLY A 281 20.54 -25.77 -0.60
C GLY A 281 19.15 -25.72 0.03
N TYR A 282 18.96 -24.98 1.13
CA TYR A 282 17.66 -24.80 1.79
C TYR A 282 16.92 -23.55 1.32
N VAL A 283 15.61 -23.52 1.54
CA VAL A 283 14.77 -22.32 1.46
C VAL A 283 14.52 -21.80 2.90
N PRO A 284 15.37 -20.91 3.45
CA PRO A 284 15.23 -20.42 4.81
C PRO A 284 14.04 -19.49 5.03
N PHE A 285 13.53 -19.51 6.26
CA PHE A 285 12.91 -18.38 6.94
C PHE A 285 13.52 -18.28 8.35
N VAL A 286 14.20 -17.16 8.66
CA VAL A 286 14.82 -16.93 9.96
C VAL A 286 13.97 -15.95 10.77
N SER A 287 13.44 -16.36 11.93
CA SER A 287 12.40 -15.61 12.66
C SER A 287 12.40 -15.81 14.20
N THR A 288 11.35 -15.34 14.88
CA THR A 288 11.05 -15.61 16.30
C THR A 288 10.26 -16.91 16.48
N PRO A 289 10.37 -17.62 17.62
CA PRO A 289 9.63 -18.85 17.89
C PRO A 289 8.12 -18.65 18.02
N ALA A 290 7.66 -17.43 18.30
CA ALA A 290 6.24 -17.08 18.32
C ALA A 290 5.65 -16.85 16.91
N LEU A 291 6.50 -16.79 15.87
CA LEU A 291 6.11 -16.52 14.47
C LEU A 291 5.21 -15.28 14.35
N ASP A 292 5.57 -14.24 15.08
CA ASP A 292 4.92 -12.92 15.18
C ASP A 292 5.76 -11.79 14.52
N TYR A 293 6.89 -12.17 13.94
CA TYR A 293 7.94 -11.30 13.42
C TYR A 293 8.11 -11.47 11.91
N LEU A 294 8.42 -10.36 11.22
CA LEU A 294 8.68 -10.37 9.79
C LEU A 294 10.15 -10.73 9.51
N GLY A 295 10.42 -12.05 9.60
CA GLY A 295 11.73 -12.67 9.43
C GLY A 295 12.40 -12.49 8.05
N VAL A 296 13.52 -13.19 7.85
CA VAL A 296 14.38 -13.05 6.66
C VAL A 296 14.37 -14.32 5.80
N SER A 297 14.28 -14.16 4.48
CA SER A 297 14.37 -15.23 3.46
C SER A 297 15.21 -14.74 2.25
N ASP A 298 15.03 -15.29 1.04
CA ASP A 298 15.63 -14.74 -0.21
C ASP A 298 15.17 -13.33 -0.56
N VAL A 299 14.07 -12.95 0.09
CA VAL A 299 13.32 -11.72 -0.08
C VAL A 299 13.29 -11.07 1.30
N GLU A 300 13.90 -9.90 1.43
CA GLU A 300 13.79 -9.08 2.64
C GLU A 300 12.90 -7.88 2.35
N VAL A 301 11.73 -7.85 2.99
CA VAL A 301 10.83 -6.70 2.97
C VAL A 301 11.57 -5.47 3.51
N GLN A 302 11.48 -4.36 2.77
CA GLN A 302 12.09 -3.10 3.16
C GLN A 302 11.03 -2.26 3.89
N PRO A 303 11.23 -1.90 5.17
CA PRO A 303 10.19 -1.30 5.98
C PRO A 303 9.67 0.03 5.40
N ARG A 304 8.34 0.13 5.23
CA ARG A 304 7.65 1.37 4.82
C ARG A 304 6.80 1.99 5.93
N ARG A 305 6.59 1.32 7.06
CA ARG A 305 5.71 1.82 8.14
C ARG A 305 6.48 2.75 9.09
N ILE A 306 5.83 3.84 9.46
CA ILE A 306 6.19 4.67 10.62
C ILE A 306 5.07 4.53 11.64
N ALA A 307 5.41 4.14 12.87
CA ALA A 307 4.47 4.17 13.98
C ALA A 307 4.40 5.61 14.49
N LEU A 308 3.26 6.28 14.39
CA LEU A 308 3.09 7.63 14.92
C LEU A 308 2.27 7.58 16.21
N LEU A 309 2.95 7.82 17.33
CA LEU A 309 2.35 7.89 18.65
C LEU A 309 1.78 9.29 18.87
N TYR A 310 0.49 9.35 19.25
CA TYR A 310 -0.19 10.58 19.61
C TYR A 310 -1.01 10.39 20.89
N ASP A 311 -1.26 11.49 21.58
CA ASP A 311 -2.00 11.51 22.84
C ASP A 311 -3.45 11.97 22.60
N PRO A 312 -4.47 11.13 22.85
CA PRO A 312 -5.87 11.56 22.75
C PRO A 312 -6.27 12.68 23.73
N ARG A 313 -5.45 12.97 24.75
CA ARG A 313 -5.61 14.16 25.61
C ARG A 313 -5.31 15.49 24.89
N GLU A 314 -4.61 15.44 23.75
CA GLU A 314 -4.30 16.60 22.90
C GLU A 314 -5.33 16.79 21.77
N GLY A 315 -6.39 15.98 21.75
CA GLY A 315 -7.44 15.97 20.74
C GLY A 315 -7.48 14.67 19.94
N ASP A 316 -8.36 14.63 18.95
CA ASP A 316 -8.52 13.46 18.08
C ASP A 316 -7.37 13.35 17.05
N LEU A 317 -7.38 12.29 16.24
CA LEU A 317 -6.39 12.10 15.18
C LEU A 317 -6.41 13.23 14.14
N THR A 318 -7.57 13.86 13.85
CA THR A 318 -7.66 14.94 12.86
C THR A 318 -7.08 16.27 13.33
N LEU A 319 -6.98 16.47 14.65
CA LEU A 319 -6.31 17.63 15.27
C LEU A 319 -4.82 17.36 15.55
N SER A 320 -4.39 16.10 15.64
CA SER A 320 -3.02 15.70 15.97
C SER A 320 -1.99 16.34 15.02
N PRO A 321 -1.01 17.12 15.53
CA PRO A 321 0.03 17.77 14.70
C PRO A 321 0.85 16.78 13.87
N GLY A 322 1.05 15.55 14.36
CA GLY A 322 1.72 14.49 13.62
C GLY A 322 0.93 14.02 12.38
N HIS A 323 -0.40 13.91 12.49
CA HIS A 323 -1.27 13.63 11.35
C HIS A 323 -1.31 14.82 10.38
N VAL A 324 -1.56 16.02 10.90
CA VAL A 324 -1.81 17.22 10.08
C VAL A 324 -0.56 17.71 9.34
N TYR A 325 0.59 17.82 10.02
CA TYR A 325 1.79 18.46 9.46
C TYR A 325 2.85 17.47 8.96
N LEU A 326 2.95 16.26 9.53
CA LEU A 326 4.06 15.34 9.24
C LEU A 326 3.69 14.26 8.21
N SER A 327 2.48 13.70 8.27
CA SER A 327 2.11 12.55 7.45
C SER A 327 2.16 12.82 5.94
N GLY A 328 1.76 14.01 5.48
CA GLY A 328 1.89 14.40 4.05
C GLY A 328 3.35 14.45 3.55
N LEU A 329 4.31 14.64 4.45
CA LEU A 329 5.75 14.67 4.17
C LEU A 329 6.33 13.24 4.15
N LEU A 330 5.85 12.37 5.05
CA LEU A 330 6.17 10.94 5.08
C LEU A 330 5.62 10.22 3.84
N GLU A 331 4.41 10.56 3.38
CA GLU A 331 3.84 10.12 2.10
C GLU A 331 4.80 10.41 0.93
N TYR A 332 5.30 11.64 0.82
CA TYR A 332 6.25 12.03 -0.24
C TYR A 332 7.58 11.27 -0.16
N LEU A 333 8.10 11.03 1.05
CA LEU A 333 9.29 10.20 1.26
C LEU A 333 9.05 8.73 0.86
N GLY A 334 7.80 8.32 0.65
CA GLY A 334 7.41 6.97 0.26
C GLY A 334 7.09 6.08 1.45
N TYR A 335 6.85 6.63 2.64
CA TYR A 335 6.45 5.88 3.83
C TYR A 335 4.92 5.94 4.05
N ARG A 336 4.40 5.03 4.86
CA ARG A 336 3.02 5.08 5.38
C ARG A 336 3.04 5.26 6.89
N VAL A 337 1.99 5.88 7.41
CA VAL A 337 1.85 6.14 8.85
C VAL A 337 0.76 5.24 9.41
N ASP A 338 1.15 4.44 10.41
CA ASP A 338 0.26 3.64 11.24
C ASP A 338 0.13 4.40 12.58
N TYR A 339 -1.03 5.01 12.82
CA TYR A 339 -1.27 5.86 14.00
C TYR A 339 -1.63 5.00 15.22
N LEU A 340 -0.95 5.24 16.34
CA LEU A 340 -1.14 4.51 17.59
C LEU A 340 -1.47 5.49 18.73
N PRO A 341 -2.71 5.56 19.21
CA PRO A 341 -3.06 6.39 20.35
C PRO A 341 -2.52 5.78 21.65
N THR A 342 -1.97 6.61 22.54
CA THR A 342 -1.38 6.16 23.81
C THR A 342 -2.38 5.91 24.95
N ASP A 343 -3.68 5.94 24.67
CA ASP A 343 -4.75 5.49 25.59
C ASP A 343 -5.11 4.01 25.43
N GLN A 344 -4.57 3.35 24.41
CA GLN A 344 -4.82 1.94 24.06
C GLN A 344 -3.52 1.12 24.12
N PRO A 345 -3.60 -0.21 24.31
CA PRO A 345 -2.41 -1.07 24.31
C PRO A 345 -1.61 -0.94 23.01
N LEU A 346 -0.36 -0.50 23.13
CA LEU A 346 0.57 -0.43 22.01
C LEU A 346 0.99 -1.85 21.59
N PRO A 347 1.34 -2.10 20.31
CA PRO A 347 1.68 -3.46 19.86
C PRO A 347 2.91 -4.02 20.59
N GLU A 348 2.74 -5.12 21.32
CA GLU A 348 3.81 -5.74 22.12
C GLU A 348 4.87 -6.43 21.25
N ARG A 349 4.42 -7.13 20.20
CA ARG A 349 5.24 -7.83 19.20
C ARG A 349 6.38 -6.98 18.62
N PRO A 350 7.46 -7.60 18.12
CA PRO A 350 8.56 -6.88 17.48
C PRO A 350 8.09 -5.99 16.31
N LEU A 351 8.66 -4.80 16.21
CA LEU A 351 8.45 -3.86 15.10
C LEU A 351 9.60 -3.89 14.07
N SER A 352 10.78 -4.38 14.45
CA SER A 352 11.92 -4.59 13.54
C SER A 352 11.50 -5.37 12.29
N GLY A 353 12.06 -5.00 11.13
CA GLY A 353 11.69 -5.57 9.83
C GLY A 353 10.32 -5.13 9.27
N LEU A 354 9.37 -4.69 10.10
CA LEU A 354 8.05 -4.21 9.67
C LEU A 354 7.97 -2.67 9.64
N TYR A 355 8.60 -2.01 10.62
CA TYR A 355 8.65 -0.55 10.75
C TYR A 355 10.04 0.01 10.46
N ALA A 356 10.08 1.16 9.78
CA ALA A 356 11.31 1.92 9.55
C ALA A 356 11.65 2.82 10.76
N GLY A 357 10.69 3.09 11.64
CA GLY A 357 10.89 3.86 12.85
C GLY A 357 9.59 4.21 13.56
N VAL A 358 9.75 4.83 14.74
CA VAL A 358 8.68 5.40 15.56
C VAL A 358 8.85 6.92 15.55
N VAL A 359 7.74 7.64 15.42
CA VAL A 359 7.64 9.07 15.73
C VAL A 359 6.68 9.25 16.89
N THR A 360 7.02 10.10 17.85
CA THR A 360 6.06 10.62 18.83
C THR A 360 5.96 12.14 18.69
N TRP A 361 4.73 12.64 18.66
CA TRP A 361 4.42 14.07 18.69
C TRP A 361 3.37 14.30 19.76
N MET A 362 3.84 14.42 21.01
CA MET A 362 3.03 14.55 22.22
C MET A 362 3.63 15.65 23.09
N THR A 363 2.82 16.62 23.48
CA THR A 363 3.24 17.84 24.19
C THR A 363 2.74 17.92 25.63
N SER A 364 1.77 17.10 26.03
CA SER A 364 1.20 17.01 27.39
C SER A 364 2.10 16.30 28.42
N GLY A 365 3.28 15.84 28.01
CA GLY A 365 4.14 14.98 28.83
C GLY A 365 3.78 13.50 28.71
N PRO A 366 4.16 12.64 29.69
CA PRO A 366 3.92 11.21 29.62
C PRO A 366 2.42 10.85 29.56
N PRO A 367 2.05 9.78 28.82
CA PRO A 367 0.68 9.28 28.81
C PRO A 367 0.28 8.68 30.17
N LEU A 368 -1.01 8.42 30.38
CA LEU A 368 -1.54 7.88 31.64
C LEU A 368 -0.92 6.51 32.02
N ALA A 369 -0.55 5.71 31.02
CA ALA A 369 0.18 4.45 31.20
C ALA A 369 1.69 4.65 30.97
N SER A 370 2.31 5.58 31.69
CA SER A 370 3.72 5.98 31.52
C SER A 370 4.68 4.81 31.49
N ASP A 371 4.54 3.89 32.44
CA ASP A 371 5.48 2.78 32.61
C ASP A 371 5.37 1.77 31.46
N ALA A 372 4.16 1.55 30.95
CA ALA A 372 3.94 0.71 29.77
C ALA A 372 4.50 1.39 28.51
N PHE A 373 4.34 2.70 28.36
CA PHE A 373 4.92 3.49 27.28
C PHE A 373 6.45 3.50 27.31
N ASP A 374 7.06 3.76 28.46
CA ASP A 374 8.52 3.80 28.62
C ASP A 374 9.16 2.43 28.37
N ASN A 375 8.54 1.35 28.87
CA ASN A 375 8.97 -0.02 28.58
C ASN A 375 8.79 -0.37 27.09
N TRP A 376 7.71 0.08 26.45
CA TRP A 376 7.48 -0.10 25.02
C TRP A 376 8.53 0.63 24.18
N ILE A 377 8.89 1.87 24.53
CA ILE A 377 9.97 2.63 23.89
C ILE A 377 11.31 1.92 24.11
N ALA A 378 11.60 1.45 25.33
CA ALA A 378 12.81 0.71 25.64
C ALA A 378 12.96 -0.54 24.75
N ALA A 379 11.89 -1.33 24.59
CA ALA A 379 11.89 -2.50 23.70
C ALA A 379 12.21 -2.15 22.24
N ARG A 380 11.73 -0.99 21.73
CA ARG A 380 12.09 -0.53 20.37
C ARG A 380 13.57 -0.16 20.26
N LEU A 381 14.17 0.39 21.33
CA LEU A 381 15.61 0.64 21.39
C LEU A 381 16.43 -0.66 21.43
N ASP A 382 15.94 -1.71 22.11
CA ASP A 382 16.57 -3.05 22.11
C ASP A 382 16.54 -3.68 20.71
N GLU A 383 15.39 -3.62 20.03
CA GLU A 383 15.23 -4.03 18.63
C GLU A 383 16.01 -3.17 17.61
N LYS A 384 16.68 -2.10 18.07
CA LYS A 384 17.40 -1.10 17.26
C LYS A 384 16.50 -0.29 16.31
N VAL A 385 15.18 -0.30 16.51
CA VAL A 385 14.20 0.48 15.73
C VAL A 385 14.38 1.97 16.04
N PRO A 386 14.57 2.85 15.04
CA PRO A 386 14.77 4.27 15.28
C PRO A 386 13.57 4.95 15.96
N VAL A 387 13.82 5.86 16.90
CA VAL A 387 12.78 6.66 17.58
C VAL A 387 13.03 8.16 17.40
N ALA A 388 12.05 8.91 16.90
CA ALA A 388 12.11 10.37 16.78
C ALA A 388 11.07 11.06 17.67
N PHE A 389 11.53 11.96 18.54
CA PHE A 389 10.68 12.81 19.38
C PHE A 389 10.49 14.18 18.73
N LEU A 390 9.25 14.60 18.49
CA LEU A 390 8.90 15.88 17.88
C LEU A 390 8.04 16.74 18.81
N ALA A 391 8.42 18.02 18.92
CA ALA A 391 7.85 19.06 19.79
C ALA A 391 7.93 18.80 21.29
N GLY A 392 7.61 17.60 21.78
CA GLY A 392 7.69 17.21 23.19
C GLY A 392 8.45 15.91 23.43
N LEU A 393 8.71 15.64 24.71
CA LEU A 393 9.42 14.46 25.20
C LEU A 393 8.55 13.79 26.28
N PRO A 394 7.62 12.88 25.91
CA PRO A 394 6.62 12.31 26.80
C PRO A 394 7.17 11.19 27.70
N THR A 395 8.33 11.42 28.30
CA THR A 395 8.93 10.54 29.31
C THR A 395 9.67 11.35 30.37
N GLU A 396 9.51 10.96 31.64
CA GLU A 396 10.23 11.51 32.79
C GLU A 396 11.07 10.44 33.51
N ASN A 397 11.16 9.23 32.95
CA ASN A 397 11.91 8.11 33.49
C ASN A 397 13.42 8.33 33.29
N ASP A 398 14.11 8.67 34.38
CA ASP A 398 15.56 8.93 34.36
C ASP A 398 16.40 7.75 33.83
N GLY A 399 15.92 6.50 33.97
CA GLY A 399 16.58 5.32 33.40
C GLY A 399 16.51 5.31 31.87
N LEU A 400 15.33 5.61 31.31
CA LEU A 400 15.15 5.76 29.86
C LEU A 400 15.92 6.97 29.31
N LEU A 401 15.91 8.11 30.01
CA LEU A 401 16.67 9.30 29.62
C LEU A 401 18.19 9.02 29.60
N GLN A 402 18.72 8.33 30.62
CA GLN A 402 20.12 7.88 30.64
C GLN A 402 20.44 6.91 29.50
N ARG A 403 19.55 5.96 29.21
CA ARG A 403 19.69 5.02 28.07
C ARG A 403 19.72 5.74 26.70
N LEU A 404 18.94 6.82 26.57
CA LEU A 404 18.95 7.73 25.41
C LEU A 404 20.17 8.68 25.39
N GLY A 405 21.02 8.68 26.42
CA GLY A 405 22.23 9.50 26.49
C GLY A 405 21.97 10.96 26.88
N ILE A 406 20.83 11.27 27.51
CA ILE A 406 20.39 12.63 27.88
C ILE A 406 19.97 12.73 29.35
N ARG A 407 19.82 13.95 29.88
CA ARG A 407 19.32 14.20 31.24
C ARG A 407 18.57 15.52 31.36
N ARG A 408 17.51 15.53 32.19
CA ARG A 408 16.80 16.75 32.60
C ARG A 408 17.62 17.56 33.61
N LEU A 409 17.77 18.86 33.38
CA LEU A 409 18.41 19.81 34.27
C LEU A 409 17.38 20.40 35.25
N SER A 410 17.74 20.47 36.53
CA SER A 410 16.89 21.03 37.60
C SER A 410 16.60 22.54 37.49
N GLN A 411 17.23 23.23 36.53
CA GLN A 411 17.09 24.67 36.32
C GLN A 411 16.61 24.95 34.89
N LYS A 412 15.38 25.47 34.76
CA LYS A 412 14.94 26.17 33.55
C LYS A 412 15.68 27.51 33.42
N LEU A 413 16.03 27.89 32.20
CA LEU A 413 16.72 29.15 31.92
C LEU A 413 15.85 30.37 32.29
N LYS A 414 16.45 31.33 33.01
CA LYS A 414 15.79 32.60 33.35
C LYS A 414 16.13 33.73 32.39
N VAL A 415 17.30 33.65 31.73
CA VAL A 415 17.81 34.65 30.78
C VAL A 415 17.87 34.02 29.39
N LYS A 416 17.73 34.83 28.33
CA LYS A 416 17.89 34.37 26.94
C LYS A 416 19.32 33.84 26.74
N PRO A 417 19.51 32.55 26.36
CA PRO A 417 20.82 31.98 26.15
C PRO A 417 21.44 32.50 24.84
N SER A 418 22.77 32.42 24.76
CA SER A 418 23.49 32.52 23.50
C SER A 418 23.44 31.18 22.75
N THR A 419 23.32 31.20 21.42
CA THR A 419 23.62 30.02 20.60
C THR A 419 25.12 29.72 20.66
N GLU A 420 25.49 28.47 20.93
CA GLU A 420 26.88 28.02 20.86
C GLU A 420 27.17 27.36 19.50
N THR A 421 26.28 26.46 19.04
CA THR A 421 26.31 25.88 17.68
C THR A 421 24.91 25.56 17.18
N HIS A 422 24.71 25.53 15.86
CA HIS A 422 23.53 24.95 15.22
C HIS A 422 23.85 24.28 13.88
N ASP A 423 23.13 23.20 13.55
CA ASP A 423 23.21 22.48 12.28
C ASP A 423 22.28 23.16 11.25
N GLN A 424 22.86 23.95 10.34
CA GLN A 424 22.12 24.69 9.31
C GLN A 424 21.40 23.79 8.29
N ALA A 425 21.78 22.50 8.17
CA ALA A 425 21.08 21.55 7.32
C ALA A 425 19.84 20.95 8.00
N LEU A 426 19.64 21.23 9.30
CA LEU A 426 18.46 20.84 10.05
C LEU A 426 17.62 22.03 10.52
N LEU A 427 18.20 23.20 10.83
CA LEU A 427 17.52 24.29 11.52
C LEU A 427 17.77 25.66 10.87
N GLY A 428 16.70 26.44 10.71
CA GLY A 428 16.73 27.85 10.36
C GLY A 428 16.93 28.17 8.86
N SER A 429 17.05 27.13 8.02
CA SER A 429 17.32 27.25 6.58
C SER A 429 16.18 26.76 5.68
N PHE A 430 15.01 26.44 6.26
CA PHE A 430 13.90 25.79 5.56
C PHE A 430 12.75 26.77 5.22
N GLU A 431 11.85 27.07 6.15
CA GLU A 431 10.75 28.05 5.95
C GLU A 431 10.80 29.24 6.91
N ALA A 432 11.31 29.02 8.12
CA ALA A 432 11.48 30.03 9.16
C ALA A 432 12.94 30.06 9.66
N PRO A 433 13.47 31.25 10.00
CA PRO A 433 14.81 31.37 10.58
C PRO A 433 14.85 30.85 12.02
N LEU A 434 16.03 30.44 12.48
CA LEU A 434 16.24 30.02 13.86
C LEU A 434 16.20 31.23 14.81
N VAL A 435 15.07 31.41 15.51
CA VAL A 435 14.89 32.46 16.53
C VAL A 435 15.03 31.87 17.93
N ILE A 436 16.01 32.34 18.70
CA ILE A 436 16.24 31.82 20.06
C ILE A 436 15.15 32.31 21.03
N ARG A 437 14.40 31.35 21.56
CA ARG A 437 13.24 31.49 22.45
C ARG A 437 13.47 30.68 23.74
N ILE A 438 13.14 31.25 24.90
CA ILE A 438 13.25 30.57 26.22
C ILE A 438 11.93 30.08 26.79
N ARG A 439 10.81 30.63 26.29
CA ARG A 439 9.48 30.13 26.62
C ARG A 439 9.38 28.69 26.12
N ASP A 440 8.94 27.80 27.00
CA ASP A 440 8.70 26.38 26.74
C ASP A 440 9.95 25.57 26.29
N LEU A 441 11.16 26.15 26.43
CA LEU A 441 12.45 25.50 26.19
C LEU A 441 12.67 24.35 27.20
N PRO A 442 12.85 23.09 26.75
CA PRO A 442 13.13 21.97 27.64
C PRO A 442 14.51 22.11 28.29
N ALA A 443 14.55 21.90 29.61
CA ALA A 443 15.78 21.90 30.38
C ALA A 443 16.50 20.54 30.20
N LEU A 444 17.11 20.30 29.03
CA LEU A 444 17.79 19.06 28.68
C LEU A 444 19.27 19.29 28.34
N THR A 445 20.11 18.32 28.68
CA THR A 445 21.53 18.28 28.30
C THR A 445 21.95 16.87 27.89
N VAL A 446 23.06 16.74 27.16
CA VAL A 446 23.61 15.45 26.74
C VAL A 446 24.54 14.88 27.81
N LEU A 447 24.44 13.57 28.06
CA LEU A 447 25.37 12.80 28.89
C LEU A 447 26.44 12.11 28.03
N ASP A 448 26.05 11.59 26.87
CA ASP A 448 26.93 10.84 25.96
C ASP A 448 27.06 11.56 24.60
N PRO A 449 28.13 12.36 24.42
CA PRO A 449 28.38 13.07 23.16
C PRO A 449 28.97 12.18 22.05
N ALA A 450 29.27 10.90 22.32
CA ALA A 450 29.67 9.94 21.29
C ALA A 450 28.43 9.29 20.64
N ARG A 451 27.35 9.11 21.41
CA ARG A 451 26.08 8.54 20.93
C ARG A 451 25.06 9.59 20.49
N VAL A 452 25.05 10.79 21.10
CA VAL A 452 24.11 11.88 20.79
C VAL A 452 24.87 13.07 20.20
N THR A 453 24.52 13.45 18.96
CA THR A 453 25.06 14.62 18.25
C THR A 453 24.08 15.80 18.34
N PRO A 454 24.39 16.87 19.10
CA PRO A 454 23.56 18.06 19.15
C PRO A 454 23.45 18.79 17.81
N ALA A 455 22.22 19.08 17.40
CA ALA A 455 21.91 19.93 16.24
C ALA A 455 21.63 21.38 16.65
N LEU A 456 21.33 21.63 17.94
CA LEU A 456 21.30 22.97 18.53
C LEU A 456 21.91 22.92 19.93
N LYS A 457 22.92 23.75 20.19
CA LYS A 457 23.49 24.01 21.52
C LYS A 457 23.20 25.44 21.95
N LEU A 458 22.61 25.59 23.13
CA LEU A 458 22.34 26.87 23.77
C LEU A 458 23.10 26.97 25.10
N LYS A 459 23.70 28.13 25.38
CA LYS A 459 24.47 28.38 26.60
C LYS A 459 23.84 29.51 27.40
N GLY A 460 23.53 29.25 28.67
CA GLY A 460 22.98 30.23 29.60
C GLY A 460 23.04 29.72 31.04
N ASP A 461 23.01 30.62 32.02
CA ASP A 461 23.16 30.30 33.46
C ASP A 461 24.33 29.34 33.79
N GLY A 462 25.41 29.38 32.98
CA GLY A 462 26.59 28.51 33.10
C GLY A 462 26.43 27.07 32.59
N LYS A 463 25.30 26.71 31.96
CA LYS A 463 24.96 25.34 31.54
C LYS A 463 24.73 25.24 30.02
N GLU A 464 24.98 24.06 29.46
CA GLU A 464 24.62 23.70 28.08
C GLU A 464 23.22 23.08 28.03
N TYR A 465 22.38 23.62 27.15
CA TYR A 465 21.03 23.15 26.87
C TYR A 465 20.95 22.66 25.41
N VAL A 466 20.44 21.45 25.21
CA VAL A 466 20.31 20.80 23.89
C VAL A 466 18.83 20.44 23.66
N PRO A 467 18.08 21.26 22.91
CA PRO A 467 16.68 20.99 22.56
C PRO A 467 16.50 20.26 21.21
N VAL A 468 17.56 20.11 20.40
CA VAL A 468 17.55 19.39 19.12
C VAL A 468 18.83 18.57 18.96
N ALA A 469 18.71 17.27 18.66
CA ALA A 469 19.84 16.36 18.43
C ALA A 469 19.45 15.13 17.58
N THR A 470 20.45 14.44 17.03
CA THR A 470 20.32 13.13 16.38
C THR A 470 21.32 12.14 16.99
N ALA A 471 20.96 10.86 17.08
CA ALA A 471 21.69 9.85 17.83
C ALA A 471 21.71 8.48 17.11
N ASP A 472 22.53 7.55 17.60
CA ASP A 472 22.58 6.17 17.09
C ASP A 472 21.21 5.45 17.11
N TRP A 473 20.39 5.79 18.10
CA TRP A 473 19.04 5.28 18.32
C TRP A 473 17.92 6.05 17.61
N GLY A 474 18.18 7.25 17.06
CA GLY A 474 17.09 8.13 16.65
C GLY A 474 17.40 9.62 16.70
N GLY A 475 16.55 10.40 17.35
CA GLY A 475 16.77 11.82 17.60
C GLY A 475 15.60 12.52 18.27
N PHE A 476 15.78 13.81 18.56
CA PHE A 476 14.73 14.67 19.07
C PHE A 476 14.83 16.08 18.50
N ALA A 477 13.69 16.69 18.22
CA ALA A 477 13.58 18.11 17.91
C ALA A 477 12.38 18.67 18.67
N LEU A 478 12.65 19.48 19.69
CA LEU A 478 11.66 19.88 20.68
C LEU A 478 11.24 21.35 20.50
N ALA A 479 10.06 21.69 21.01
CA ALA A 479 9.58 23.06 21.07
C ALA A 479 10.57 23.92 21.88
N PRO A 480 10.71 25.22 21.56
CA PRO A 480 10.07 25.97 20.48
C PRO A 480 10.84 25.94 19.13
N TYR A 481 11.58 24.87 18.80
CA TYR A 481 12.50 24.83 17.64
C TYR A 481 12.04 23.95 16.46
N VAL A 482 10.79 23.48 16.47
CA VAL A 482 10.21 22.71 15.35
C VAL A 482 9.48 23.65 14.39
N LEU A 483 8.50 24.40 14.92
CA LEU A 483 7.66 25.35 14.20
C LEU A 483 7.80 26.75 14.80
N GLU A 484 7.74 27.77 13.95
CA GLU A 484 7.54 29.17 14.33
C GLU A 484 6.02 29.43 14.36
N GLU A 485 5.52 29.86 15.51
CA GLU A 485 4.10 30.14 15.76
C GLU A 485 3.76 31.61 15.46
N GLY A 486 2.88 31.84 14.47
CA GLY A 486 2.17 33.10 14.25
C GLY A 486 0.74 33.07 14.79
N SER A 487 -0.05 34.13 14.56
CA SER A 487 -1.46 34.18 15.01
C SER A 487 -2.37 33.24 14.22
N GLU A 488 -2.23 33.23 12.89
CA GLU A 488 -3.07 32.44 11.97
C GLU A 488 -2.32 31.25 11.32
N HIS A 489 -0.99 31.29 11.33
CA HIS A 489 -0.15 30.45 10.47
C HIS A 489 1.14 29.99 11.17
N ARG A 490 1.58 28.78 10.82
CA ARG A 490 2.81 28.15 11.28
C ARG A 490 3.81 28.02 10.13
N ARG A 491 5.11 27.92 10.44
CA ARG A 491 6.20 27.64 9.48
C ARG A 491 7.25 26.74 10.11
N TRP A 492 7.87 25.90 9.28
CA TRP A 492 8.92 24.98 9.71
C TRP A 492 10.27 25.68 9.96
N ILE A 493 10.74 25.68 11.22
CA ILE A 493 12.12 26.07 11.59
C ILE A 493 13.07 24.91 11.30
N LEU A 494 12.63 23.69 11.62
CA LEU A 494 13.29 22.43 11.32
C LEU A 494 13.05 22.05 9.83
N ASP A 495 14.04 21.55 9.08
CA ASP A 495 13.74 20.80 7.83
C ASP A 495 13.24 19.40 8.24
N PRO A 496 11.94 19.10 8.06
CA PRO A 496 11.37 17.83 8.50
C PRO A 496 11.91 16.64 7.67
N PHE A 497 12.24 16.85 6.40
CA PHE A 497 12.78 15.79 5.54
C PHE A 497 14.21 15.43 5.95
N ALA A 498 15.05 16.43 6.23
CA ALA A 498 16.43 16.22 6.67
C ALA A 498 16.46 15.60 8.08
N PHE A 499 15.66 16.10 9.02
CA PHE A 499 15.56 15.54 10.36
C PHE A 499 15.06 14.09 10.35
N LEU A 500 13.92 13.80 9.69
CA LEU A 500 13.38 12.44 9.63
C LEU A 500 14.37 11.46 8.98
N ARG A 501 15.05 11.84 7.90
CA ARG A 501 16.06 11.00 7.25
C ARG A 501 17.24 10.68 8.17
N LYS A 502 17.75 11.68 8.91
CA LYS A 502 18.90 11.56 9.81
C LYS A 502 18.54 10.79 11.09
N ALA A 503 17.46 11.17 11.76
CA ALA A 503 17.00 10.53 13.00
C ALA A 503 16.47 9.11 12.76
N LEU A 504 15.55 8.92 11.81
CA LEU A 504 14.98 7.60 11.52
C LEU A 504 15.85 6.75 10.57
N ARG A 505 17.07 7.21 10.25
CA ARG A 505 18.06 6.49 9.42
C ARG A 505 17.47 5.99 8.07
N LEU A 506 16.59 6.80 7.47
CA LEU A 506 15.77 6.41 6.31
C LEU A 506 16.63 6.32 5.03
N VAL A 507 16.77 5.10 4.51
CA VAL A 507 17.52 4.82 3.28
C VAL A 507 16.71 5.16 2.01
N PRO A 508 17.35 5.61 0.91
CA PRO A 508 16.69 5.80 -0.37
C PRO A 508 16.08 4.50 -0.91
N LEU A 509 14.79 4.54 -1.25
CA LEU A 509 14.01 3.43 -1.81
C LEU A 509 13.15 3.91 -2.99
N PRO A 510 12.55 3.00 -3.79
CA PRO A 510 11.57 3.37 -4.81
C PRO A 510 10.26 3.85 -4.15
N SER A 511 10.19 5.15 -3.83
CA SER A 511 9.02 5.78 -3.21
C SER A 511 7.79 5.66 -4.14
N PRO A 512 6.70 4.99 -3.75
CA PRO A 512 5.49 4.95 -4.57
C PRO A 512 4.90 6.37 -4.72
N ASP A 513 4.52 6.75 -5.94
CA ASP A 513 4.16 8.15 -6.26
C ASP A 513 2.77 8.27 -6.89
N ALA A 514 1.84 8.89 -6.16
CA ALA A 514 0.46 9.12 -6.60
C ALA A 514 0.25 10.48 -7.29
N THR A 515 1.30 11.25 -7.52
CA THR A 515 1.20 12.59 -8.15
C THR A 515 1.38 12.55 -9.67
N THR A 516 2.00 11.48 -10.16
CA THR A 516 2.48 11.34 -11.54
C THR A 516 2.14 9.94 -12.07
N GLU A 517 1.63 9.83 -13.29
CA GLU A 517 1.46 8.56 -14.00
C GLU A 517 1.89 8.74 -15.46
N ASN A 518 2.57 7.72 -16.03
CA ASN A 518 3.13 7.78 -17.38
C ASN A 518 3.86 9.10 -17.64
N GLY A 519 4.75 9.47 -16.71
CA GLY A 519 5.57 10.69 -16.77
C GLY A 519 4.83 12.02 -16.68
N ARG A 520 3.50 12.05 -16.60
CA ARG A 520 2.70 13.28 -16.51
C ARG A 520 2.11 13.46 -15.12
N ARG A 521 1.96 14.72 -14.70
CA ARG A 521 1.23 15.07 -13.49
C ARG A 521 -0.22 14.64 -13.65
N ILE A 522 -0.78 14.02 -12.62
CA ILE A 522 -2.20 13.60 -12.61
C ILE A 522 -3.07 14.84 -12.37
N ALA A 523 -4.20 14.92 -13.07
CA ALA A 523 -5.25 15.90 -12.82
C ALA A 523 -6.58 15.20 -12.49
N THR A 524 -7.33 15.77 -11.55
CA THR A 524 -8.70 15.34 -11.20
C THR A 524 -9.56 16.58 -11.03
N VAL A 525 -10.79 16.56 -11.56
CA VAL A 525 -11.81 17.56 -11.21
C VAL A 525 -12.93 16.88 -10.44
N HIS A 526 -13.33 17.45 -9.31
CA HIS A 526 -14.56 17.06 -8.62
C HIS A 526 -15.38 18.28 -8.20
N ILE A 527 -16.71 18.10 -8.21
CA ILE A 527 -17.69 19.15 -7.96
C ILE A 527 -18.67 18.69 -6.88
N ASP A 528 -18.71 19.43 -5.78
CA ASP A 528 -19.67 19.24 -4.69
C ASP A 528 -21.01 19.94 -4.99
N GLY A 529 -22.07 19.40 -4.41
CA GLY A 529 -23.45 19.71 -4.80
C GLY A 529 -23.94 21.11 -4.42
N ASP A 530 -23.22 21.86 -3.59
CA ASP A 530 -23.68 23.09 -2.95
C ASP A 530 -24.01 24.22 -3.92
N GLY A 531 -25.17 24.82 -3.69
CA GLY A 531 -25.64 25.97 -4.43
C GLY A 531 -25.97 25.65 -5.89
N PHE A 532 -26.25 24.38 -6.24
CA PHE A 532 -26.76 23.97 -7.54
C PHE A 532 -28.01 24.77 -7.95
N VAL A 533 -28.87 25.07 -6.98
CA VAL A 533 -30.09 25.89 -7.11
C VAL A 533 -29.82 27.41 -7.20
N SER A 534 -28.59 27.86 -6.96
CA SER A 534 -28.24 29.29 -7.03
C SER A 534 -28.40 29.84 -8.44
N ARG A 535 -28.67 31.14 -8.55
CA ARG A 535 -28.80 31.85 -9.83
C ARG A 535 -27.51 32.59 -10.17
N ALA A 536 -27.05 32.50 -11.42
CA ALA A 536 -25.80 33.08 -11.86
C ALA A 536 -25.96 34.54 -12.34
N GLU A 537 -24.95 35.38 -12.05
CA GLU A 537 -24.87 36.81 -12.42
C GLU A 537 -24.46 37.00 -13.89
N VAL A 538 -25.16 36.31 -14.79
CA VAL A 538 -24.96 36.33 -16.25
C VAL A 538 -26.30 36.62 -16.95
N PRO A 539 -26.29 37.06 -18.24
CA PRO A 539 -27.52 37.28 -18.99
C PRO A 539 -28.46 36.06 -18.96
N GLY A 540 -29.73 36.28 -18.67
CA GLY A 540 -30.75 35.23 -18.53
C GLY A 540 -30.83 34.55 -17.15
N SER A 541 -29.89 34.80 -16.24
CA SER A 541 -29.89 34.27 -14.85
C SER A 541 -30.18 32.75 -14.76
N PRO A 542 -29.37 31.89 -15.41
CA PRO A 542 -29.52 30.44 -15.31
C PRO A 542 -29.17 29.93 -13.91
N TYR A 543 -29.59 28.70 -13.61
CA TYR A 543 -29.12 27.98 -12.43
C TYR A 543 -27.62 27.68 -12.54
N ALA A 544 -26.94 27.66 -11.40
CA ALA A 544 -25.52 27.36 -11.28
C ALA A 544 -25.16 25.99 -11.88
N GLY A 545 -26.02 24.98 -11.68
CA GLY A 545 -25.90 23.68 -12.35
C GLY A 545 -25.82 23.77 -13.88
N GLN A 546 -26.63 24.65 -14.50
CA GLN A 546 -26.56 24.87 -15.94
C GLN A 546 -25.33 25.70 -16.34
N GLN A 547 -24.95 26.72 -15.56
CA GLN A 547 -23.79 27.55 -15.88
C GLN A 547 -22.50 26.72 -15.86
N VAL A 548 -22.29 25.91 -14.82
CA VAL A 548 -21.13 25.02 -14.68
C VAL A 548 -21.07 23.97 -15.79
N LEU A 549 -22.22 23.46 -16.27
CA LEU A 549 -22.26 22.53 -17.40
C LEU A 549 -21.73 23.17 -18.70
N GLU A 550 -22.22 24.36 -19.04
CA GLU A 550 -21.95 24.99 -20.34
C GLU A 550 -20.62 25.77 -20.38
N ASP A 551 -20.19 26.41 -19.28
CA ASP A 551 -18.94 27.19 -19.22
C ASP A 551 -17.71 26.37 -18.80
N PHE A 552 -17.87 25.34 -17.97
CA PHE A 552 -16.73 24.61 -17.36
C PHE A 552 -16.67 23.13 -17.79
N ILE A 553 -17.72 22.34 -17.54
CA ILE A 553 -17.69 20.89 -17.81
C ILE A 553 -17.53 20.63 -19.30
N LYS A 554 -18.33 21.26 -20.17
CA LYS A 554 -18.27 21.03 -21.61
C LYS A 554 -16.99 21.57 -22.27
N PRO A 555 -16.54 22.82 -22.05
CA PRO A 555 -15.45 23.40 -22.87
C PRO A 555 -14.07 22.80 -22.58
N TYR A 556 -13.81 22.34 -21.36
CA TYR A 556 -12.47 21.84 -20.99
C TYR A 556 -12.35 20.31 -21.10
N PRO A 557 -11.17 19.77 -21.50
CA PRO A 557 -10.97 18.35 -21.75
C PRO A 557 -10.61 17.56 -20.46
N PHE A 558 -11.34 17.79 -19.37
CA PHE A 558 -11.10 17.12 -18.08
C PHE A 558 -12.21 16.13 -17.71
N LEU A 559 -11.81 14.99 -17.19
CA LEU A 559 -12.69 14.05 -16.51
C LEU A 559 -13.09 14.62 -15.16
N THR A 560 -14.41 14.66 -14.93
CA THR A 560 -15.02 15.39 -13.81
C THR A 560 -15.96 14.47 -13.05
N SER A 561 -15.70 14.23 -11.76
CA SER A 561 -16.63 13.48 -10.91
C SER A 561 -17.57 14.47 -10.21
N VAL A 562 -18.88 14.39 -10.48
CA VAL A 562 -19.87 15.40 -10.09
C VAL A 562 -20.92 14.81 -9.18
N SER A 563 -21.28 15.56 -8.15
CA SER A 563 -22.31 15.20 -7.19
C SER A 563 -23.50 16.18 -7.18
N VAL A 564 -24.56 15.83 -6.45
CA VAL A 564 -25.66 16.73 -6.07
C VAL A 564 -26.10 16.42 -4.64
N ILE A 565 -26.62 17.44 -3.94
CA ILE A 565 -27.38 17.27 -2.70
C ILE A 565 -28.84 16.98 -3.10
N GLU A 566 -29.41 15.82 -2.73
CA GLU A 566 -30.83 15.54 -3.04
C GLU A 566 -31.77 16.60 -2.42
N GLY A 567 -31.39 17.15 -1.27
CA GLY A 567 -32.09 18.23 -0.57
C GLY A 567 -32.20 19.55 -1.33
N GLU A 568 -31.30 19.84 -2.28
CA GLU A 568 -31.47 20.98 -3.18
C GLU A 568 -32.32 20.64 -4.41
N VAL A 569 -32.04 19.51 -5.06
CA VAL A 569 -32.57 19.21 -6.41
C VAL A 569 -33.87 18.41 -6.42
N GLY A 570 -34.19 17.71 -5.33
CA GLY A 570 -35.21 16.67 -5.28
C GLY A 570 -36.59 17.13 -4.77
N PRO A 571 -37.68 16.44 -5.16
CA PRO A 571 -39.04 16.75 -4.74
C PRO A 571 -39.35 16.43 -3.27
N LYS A 572 -38.37 15.90 -2.51
CA LYS A 572 -38.39 15.71 -1.06
C LYS A 572 -37.43 16.66 -0.31
N GLY A 573 -36.78 17.56 -1.03
CA GLY A 573 -35.81 18.50 -0.47
C GLY A 573 -36.43 19.80 0.05
N MET A 574 -35.57 20.81 0.21
CA MET A 574 -35.92 22.15 0.69
C MET A 574 -36.73 22.96 -0.33
N TYR A 575 -36.54 22.68 -1.64
CA TYR A 575 -37.16 23.43 -2.74
C TYR A 575 -38.01 22.53 -3.68
N PRO A 576 -39.02 21.80 -3.17
CA PRO A 576 -39.69 20.73 -3.92
C PRO A 576 -40.44 21.21 -5.18
N HIS A 577 -40.74 22.51 -5.29
CA HIS A 577 -41.34 23.11 -6.48
C HIS A 577 -40.32 23.31 -7.62
N LEU A 578 -39.03 23.55 -7.31
CA LEU A 578 -37.96 23.75 -8.29
C LEU A 578 -37.43 22.43 -8.87
N ALA A 579 -37.70 21.28 -8.24
CA ALA A 579 -37.24 19.97 -8.70
C ALA A 579 -37.61 19.66 -10.17
N ARG A 580 -38.71 20.24 -10.69
CA ARG A 580 -39.11 20.12 -12.10
C ARG A 580 -38.15 20.82 -13.08
N GLU A 581 -37.42 21.82 -12.63
CA GLU A 581 -36.37 22.53 -13.38
C GLU A 581 -34.97 21.97 -13.09
N LEU A 582 -34.70 21.56 -11.83
CA LEU A 582 -33.40 21.10 -11.38
C LEU A 582 -33.07 19.66 -11.78
N GLU A 583 -34.01 18.71 -11.68
CA GLU A 583 -33.74 17.31 -12.08
C GLU A 583 -33.34 17.19 -13.56
N PRO A 584 -33.96 17.89 -14.54
CA PRO A 584 -33.49 17.90 -15.93
C PRO A 584 -32.06 18.43 -16.13
N ILE A 585 -31.61 19.39 -15.30
CA ILE A 585 -30.24 19.93 -15.36
C ILE A 585 -29.26 18.90 -14.81
N ALA A 586 -29.56 18.26 -13.68
CA ALA A 586 -28.72 17.20 -13.12
C ALA A 586 -28.60 16.00 -14.08
N ARG A 587 -29.71 15.60 -14.72
CA ARG A 587 -29.72 14.58 -15.79
C ARG A 587 -28.84 14.96 -16.98
N ARG A 588 -28.85 16.23 -17.41
CA ARG A 588 -27.97 16.74 -18.49
C ARG A 588 -26.49 16.67 -18.12
N ILE A 589 -26.15 16.96 -16.86
CA ILE A 589 -24.77 16.87 -16.36
C ILE A 589 -24.33 15.40 -16.30
N PHE A 590 -25.10 14.53 -15.66
CA PHE A 590 -24.76 13.10 -15.54
C PHE A 590 -24.80 12.35 -16.89
N ALA A 591 -25.43 12.91 -17.92
CA ALA A 591 -25.39 12.38 -19.28
C ALA A 591 -24.10 12.71 -20.07
N ASP A 592 -23.29 13.71 -19.67
CA ASP A 592 -22.05 14.06 -20.38
C ASP A 592 -20.98 12.96 -20.22
N ASP A 593 -20.35 12.52 -21.31
CA ASP A 593 -19.40 11.40 -21.29
C ASP A 593 -18.14 11.66 -20.45
N LYS A 594 -17.79 12.92 -20.16
CA LYS A 594 -16.69 13.28 -19.23
C LYS A 594 -17.11 13.28 -17.77
N VAL A 595 -18.40 13.14 -17.46
CA VAL A 595 -18.94 13.21 -16.10
C VAL A 595 -19.09 11.82 -15.49
N GLU A 596 -18.52 11.64 -14.30
CA GLU A 596 -18.79 10.52 -13.38
C GLU A 596 -19.78 10.96 -12.30
N VAL A 597 -20.62 10.04 -11.82
CA VAL A 597 -21.71 10.35 -10.88
C VAL A 597 -21.32 10.01 -9.43
N ALA A 598 -21.49 11.00 -8.55
CA ALA A 598 -21.29 10.90 -7.11
C ALA A 598 -22.52 11.43 -6.34
N SER A 599 -22.56 11.20 -5.03
CA SER A 599 -23.57 11.71 -4.09
C SER A 599 -22.97 12.77 -3.17
N HIS A 600 -23.68 13.88 -2.95
CA HIS A 600 -23.41 14.83 -1.87
C HIS A 600 -24.54 14.81 -0.83
N THR A 601 -24.98 13.59 -0.53
CA THR A 601 -25.95 13.24 0.50
C THR A 601 -27.38 13.76 0.27
N PHE A 602 -28.25 13.57 1.27
CA PHE A 602 -29.62 14.05 1.26
C PHE A 602 -29.75 15.46 1.82
N SER A 603 -29.27 15.70 3.05
CA SER A 603 -29.51 16.96 3.76
C SER A 603 -28.27 17.82 3.97
N HIS A 604 -27.13 17.46 3.36
CA HIS A 604 -25.83 18.09 3.60
C HIS A 604 -25.54 18.25 5.11
N PRO A 605 -25.22 17.17 5.84
CA PRO A 605 -24.70 17.26 7.21
C PRO A 605 -23.52 18.23 7.27
N PHE A 606 -23.66 19.29 8.08
CA PHE A 606 -22.57 20.23 8.34
C PHE A 606 -21.54 19.62 9.31
N PHE A 607 -21.99 18.70 10.17
CA PHE A 607 -21.13 17.94 11.09
C PHE A 607 -21.52 16.46 11.06
N TRP A 608 -20.57 15.57 10.76
CA TRP A 608 -20.84 14.13 10.77
C TRP A 608 -20.68 13.50 12.15
N GLN A 609 -19.93 14.14 13.04
CA GLN A 609 -19.79 13.75 14.45
C GLN A 609 -20.20 14.94 15.36
N PRO A 610 -21.49 15.33 15.38
CA PRO A 610 -21.93 16.55 16.05
C PRO A 610 -21.60 16.56 17.55
N GLN A 611 -21.68 15.42 18.25
CA GLN A 611 -21.30 15.32 19.66
C GLN A 611 -19.80 15.52 19.94
N LEU A 612 -18.95 15.42 18.91
CA LEU A 612 -17.52 15.74 18.98
C LEU A 612 -17.28 17.21 18.61
N ALA A 613 -17.97 17.71 17.59
CA ALA A 613 -17.92 19.12 17.20
C ALA A 613 -18.41 20.06 18.32
N GLU A 614 -19.46 19.66 19.04
CA GLU A 614 -19.99 20.33 20.25
C GLU A 614 -18.98 20.47 21.40
N GLN A 615 -17.86 19.75 21.38
CA GLN A 615 -16.79 19.85 22.38
C GLN A 615 -15.71 20.88 22.00
N GLY A 616 -15.77 21.47 20.80
CA GLY A 616 -14.83 22.48 20.34
C GLY A 616 -15.00 23.83 21.07
N GLU A 617 -13.89 24.47 21.40
CA GLU A 617 -13.92 25.81 21.99
C GLU A 617 -14.61 26.81 21.03
N ASN A 618 -15.64 27.50 21.54
CA ASN A 618 -16.48 28.44 20.78
C ASN A 618 -17.29 27.81 19.63
N PHE A 619 -17.65 26.51 19.72
CA PHE A 619 -18.55 25.88 18.76
C PHE A 619 -19.92 26.58 18.69
N GLU A 620 -20.27 27.07 17.50
CA GLU A 620 -21.61 27.57 17.15
C GLU A 620 -22.08 26.93 15.84
N ALA A 621 -23.18 26.19 15.88
CA ALA A 621 -23.78 25.59 14.68
C ALA A 621 -24.58 26.64 13.88
N GLN A 622 -23.88 27.61 13.27
CA GLN A 622 -24.47 28.78 12.59
C GLN A 622 -25.49 28.45 11.49
N TYR A 623 -25.35 27.30 10.84
CA TYR A 623 -26.28 26.78 9.83
C TYR A 623 -27.11 25.58 10.32
N GLY A 624 -27.07 25.31 11.63
CA GLY A 624 -27.52 24.05 12.23
C GLY A 624 -26.57 22.89 11.92
N TYR A 625 -27.04 21.67 12.10
CA TYR A 625 -26.27 20.44 11.83
C TYR A 625 -26.45 19.89 10.41
N LYS A 626 -27.44 20.39 9.67
CA LYS A 626 -27.82 19.99 8.31
C LYS A 626 -28.83 20.99 7.73
N MET A 627 -29.15 20.89 6.44
CA MET A 627 -30.25 21.65 5.81
C MET A 627 -31.60 21.47 6.54
N ALA A 628 -32.40 22.54 6.55
CA ALA A 628 -33.74 22.61 7.14
C ALA A 628 -34.82 21.98 6.23
N ILE A 629 -34.65 20.70 5.87
CA ILE A 629 -35.61 19.96 5.05
C ILE A 629 -36.86 19.60 5.87
N PRO A 630 -38.10 19.92 5.40
CA PRO A 630 -39.32 19.61 6.12
C PRO A 630 -39.53 18.12 6.39
N GLY A 631 -39.87 17.75 7.62
CA GLY A 631 -40.13 16.36 8.01
C GLY A 631 -38.87 15.49 8.16
N TYR A 632 -37.68 16.11 8.21
CA TYR A 632 -36.40 15.45 8.45
C TYR A 632 -35.64 16.20 9.53
N ASP A 633 -35.89 15.86 10.80
CA ASP A 633 -35.43 16.67 11.95
C ASP A 633 -34.06 16.24 12.50
N LYS A 634 -33.60 15.02 12.18
CA LYS A 634 -32.31 14.46 12.62
C LYS A 634 -31.57 13.85 11.44
N VAL A 635 -30.23 13.87 11.51
CA VAL A 635 -29.38 13.16 10.54
C VAL A 635 -29.51 11.65 10.76
N ASP A 636 -29.66 10.92 9.66
CA ASP A 636 -29.72 9.47 9.56
C ASP A 636 -28.73 9.06 8.47
N PHE A 637 -27.61 8.45 8.86
CA PHE A 637 -26.52 8.12 7.93
C PHE A 637 -26.94 7.10 6.86
N VAL A 638 -27.95 6.26 7.08
CA VAL A 638 -28.51 5.38 6.03
C VAL A 638 -29.28 6.23 5.01
N ARG A 639 -30.06 7.21 5.46
CA ARG A 639 -30.75 8.15 4.56
C ARG A 639 -29.79 9.02 3.75
N GLU A 640 -28.71 9.48 4.39
CA GLU A 640 -27.68 10.34 3.77
C GLU A 640 -26.79 9.58 2.77
N VAL A 641 -26.32 8.37 3.10
CA VAL A 641 -25.38 7.60 2.27
C VAL A 641 -26.12 6.76 1.23
N ILE A 642 -27.02 5.87 1.68
CA ILE A 642 -27.70 4.88 0.85
C ILE A 642 -28.92 5.51 0.14
N GLY A 643 -29.75 6.25 0.88
CA GLY A 643 -30.96 6.86 0.32
C GLY A 643 -30.69 7.91 -0.77
N ALA A 644 -29.67 8.75 -0.60
CA ALA A 644 -29.30 9.76 -1.60
C ALA A 644 -28.72 9.14 -2.88
N ARG A 645 -27.90 8.08 -2.75
CA ARG A 645 -27.45 7.26 -3.89
C ARG A 645 -28.66 6.72 -4.66
N ASP A 646 -29.60 6.09 -3.97
CA ASP A 646 -30.79 5.48 -4.58
C ASP A 646 -31.66 6.51 -5.31
N TYR A 647 -31.84 7.71 -4.74
CA TYR A 647 -32.52 8.82 -5.41
C TYR A 647 -31.83 9.19 -6.74
N ILE A 648 -30.50 9.35 -6.73
CA ILE A 648 -29.72 9.72 -7.93
C ILE A 648 -29.82 8.61 -8.99
N GLU A 649 -29.63 7.34 -8.61
CA GLU A 649 -29.69 6.20 -9.55
C GLU A 649 -31.08 5.96 -10.15
N GLN A 650 -32.15 6.18 -9.38
CA GLN A 650 -33.52 5.98 -9.84
C GLN A 650 -34.07 7.13 -10.69
N ARG A 651 -33.51 8.35 -10.57
CA ARG A 651 -34.12 9.56 -11.14
C ARG A 651 -33.19 10.44 -11.97
N LEU A 652 -31.89 10.50 -11.69
CA LEU A 652 -30.98 11.46 -12.29
C LEU A 652 -29.94 10.86 -13.24
N THR A 653 -29.56 9.59 -13.05
CA THR A 653 -28.65 8.87 -13.95
C THR A 653 -29.31 7.61 -14.55
N THR A 654 -28.51 6.69 -15.10
CA THR A 654 -28.97 5.41 -15.66
C THR A 654 -28.08 4.27 -15.14
N PRO A 655 -28.51 2.98 -15.22
CA PRO A 655 -27.69 1.83 -14.82
C PRO A 655 -26.35 1.67 -15.57
N ARG A 656 -26.07 2.47 -16.61
CA ARG A 656 -24.76 2.52 -17.29
C ARG A 656 -23.77 3.48 -16.63
N LYS A 657 -24.25 4.41 -15.80
CA LYS A 657 -23.46 5.42 -15.07
C LYS A 657 -23.94 5.46 -13.61
N PRO A 658 -23.76 4.36 -12.84
CA PRO A 658 -24.14 4.29 -11.43
C PRO A 658 -23.37 5.31 -10.59
N VAL A 659 -23.88 5.57 -9.39
CA VAL A 659 -23.21 6.41 -8.39
C VAL A 659 -22.05 5.60 -7.80
N LYS A 660 -20.81 6.04 -8.07
CA LYS A 660 -19.61 5.33 -7.60
C LYS A 660 -19.06 5.87 -6.28
N MET A 661 -19.39 7.11 -5.93
CA MET A 661 -18.74 7.84 -4.85
C MET A 661 -19.73 8.58 -3.96
N ILE A 662 -19.37 8.71 -2.69
CA ILE A 662 -19.86 9.76 -1.80
C ILE A 662 -18.77 10.83 -1.61
N PHE A 663 -19.16 12.08 -1.75
CA PHE A 663 -18.34 13.24 -1.41
C PHE A 663 -18.85 13.72 -0.05
N TRP A 664 -18.00 13.71 0.99
CA TRP A 664 -18.44 14.08 2.34
C TRP A 664 -18.68 15.58 2.43
N SER A 665 -19.86 15.97 2.90
CA SER A 665 -20.32 17.33 3.14
C SER A 665 -19.82 17.91 4.47
N GLY A 666 -19.92 19.23 4.64
CA GLY A 666 -19.66 19.91 5.91
C GLY A 666 -18.21 19.82 6.40
N ASP A 667 -18.02 19.42 7.66
CA ASP A 667 -16.70 19.10 8.24
C ASP A 667 -15.95 18.00 7.47
N ALA A 668 -16.67 17.17 6.71
CA ALA A 668 -16.16 15.99 6.03
C ALA A 668 -15.38 15.03 6.96
N LEU A 669 -15.79 14.91 8.24
CA LEU A 669 -15.21 14.04 9.25
C LEU A 669 -16.18 12.91 9.69
N PRO A 670 -16.60 12.01 8.77
CA PRO A 670 -17.45 10.87 9.10
C PRO A 670 -16.79 9.95 10.14
N ASP A 671 -17.62 9.26 10.92
CA ASP A 671 -17.15 8.26 11.87
C ASP A 671 -16.77 6.93 11.17
N ALA A 672 -16.21 5.99 11.93
CA ALA A 672 -15.84 4.67 11.41
C ALA A 672 -17.05 3.85 10.92
N ALA A 673 -18.21 3.93 11.57
CA ALA A 673 -19.41 3.21 11.13
C ALA A 673 -19.93 3.77 9.80
N THR A 674 -19.91 5.09 9.61
CA THR A 674 -20.37 5.77 8.39
C THR A 674 -19.43 5.56 7.21
N ILE A 675 -18.11 5.55 7.43
CA ILE A 675 -17.13 5.15 6.41
C ILE A 675 -17.38 3.69 5.97
N LYS A 676 -17.62 2.78 6.94
CA LYS A 676 -17.97 1.39 6.62
C LYS A 676 -19.29 1.29 5.84
N LEU A 677 -20.30 2.08 6.21
CA LEU A 677 -21.60 2.11 5.53
C LEU A 677 -21.46 2.49 4.04
N ALA A 678 -20.59 3.45 3.72
CA ALA A 678 -20.29 3.80 2.32
C ALA A 678 -19.63 2.63 1.57
N TYR A 679 -18.62 1.99 2.16
CA TYR A 679 -17.96 0.83 1.54
C TYR A 679 -18.91 -0.37 1.34
N ASP A 680 -19.72 -0.70 2.34
CA ASP A 680 -20.73 -1.77 2.26
C ASP A 680 -21.83 -1.44 1.22
N ALA A 681 -22.10 -0.15 0.99
CA ALA A 681 -23.00 0.35 -0.04
C ALA A 681 -22.39 0.42 -1.45
N GLY A 682 -21.12 0.01 -1.62
CA GLY A 682 -20.38 0.02 -2.90
C GLY A 682 -19.75 1.36 -3.28
N LEU A 683 -19.74 2.35 -2.38
CA LEU A 683 -19.27 3.70 -2.63
C LEU A 683 -17.81 3.89 -2.19
N MET A 684 -16.97 4.40 -3.10
CA MET A 684 -15.71 5.04 -2.69
C MET A 684 -16.01 6.39 -2.03
N ASN A 685 -15.07 6.92 -1.25
CA ASN A 685 -15.29 8.16 -0.51
C ASN A 685 -14.11 9.14 -0.62
N VAL A 686 -14.41 10.45 -0.60
CA VAL A 686 -13.44 11.55 -0.66
C VAL A 686 -14.01 12.80 0.06
N ASN A 687 -13.19 13.86 0.17
CA ASN A 687 -13.35 15.09 0.94
C ASN A 687 -12.78 15.01 2.37
N GLY A 688 -12.65 16.16 3.02
CA GLY A 688 -11.85 16.35 4.23
C GLY A 688 -10.38 16.64 3.92
N GLY A 689 -9.63 17.07 4.95
CA GLY A 689 -8.28 17.61 4.80
C GLY A 689 -8.28 19.06 4.28
N ASN A 690 -7.22 19.82 4.57
CA ASN A 690 -7.16 21.26 4.26
C ASN A 690 -5.83 21.64 3.59
N THR A 691 -5.51 21.02 2.44
CA THR A 691 -4.29 21.34 1.69
C THR A 691 -4.44 22.63 0.88
N ALA A 692 -3.83 23.71 1.35
CA ALA A 692 -3.77 25.02 0.68
C ALA A 692 -2.41 25.71 0.94
N LEU A 693 -1.74 26.15 -0.12
CA LEU A 693 -0.45 26.87 -0.02
C LEU A 693 -0.47 28.06 -1.00
N THR A 694 -0.31 29.28 -0.50
CA THR A 694 -0.32 30.48 -1.35
C THR A 694 1.03 31.20 -1.30
N ARG A 695 1.30 32.14 -2.23
CA ARG A 695 2.52 32.97 -2.15
C ARG A 695 2.56 33.89 -0.92
N ALA A 696 1.42 34.15 -0.27
CA ALA A 696 1.37 34.81 1.03
C ALA A 696 1.81 33.87 2.18
N PHE A 697 1.35 32.61 2.12
CA PHE A 697 1.62 31.58 3.12
C PHE A 697 2.20 30.30 2.49
N PRO A 698 3.46 30.34 1.99
CA PRO A 698 4.10 29.21 1.31
C PRO A 698 4.74 28.28 2.35
N SER A 699 3.91 27.60 3.15
CA SER A 699 4.32 26.74 4.27
C SER A 699 3.81 25.32 4.07
N LEU A 700 4.69 24.32 4.24
CA LEU A 700 4.29 22.91 4.24
C LEU A 700 3.47 22.52 5.47
N THR A 701 3.27 23.41 6.46
CA THR A 701 2.22 23.19 7.48
C THR A 701 0.81 23.29 6.87
N GLY A 702 0.67 23.79 5.63
CA GLY A 702 -0.55 23.76 4.82
C GLY A 702 -0.69 22.51 3.93
N LEU A 703 0.13 21.46 4.15
CA LEU A 703 0.08 20.19 3.40
C LEU A 703 -0.50 19.05 4.26
N TYR A 704 -1.82 18.95 4.31
CA TYR A 704 -2.50 17.81 4.93
C TYR A 704 -2.16 16.49 4.20
N PRO A 705 -2.19 15.33 4.88
CA PRO A 705 -2.03 14.02 4.25
C PRO A 705 -3.15 13.73 3.23
N LEU A 706 -2.97 12.69 2.42
CA LEU A 706 -3.97 12.18 1.48
C LEU A 706 -4.94 11.18 2.14
N ILE A 707 -4.58 10.63 3.31
CA ILE A 707 -5.17 9.38 3.84
C ILE A 707 -5.38 9.43 5.36
N ARG A 708 -6.63 9.18 5.80
CA ARG A 708 -7.01 8.92 7.20
C ARG A 708 -7.53 7.47 7.33
N PRO A 709 -6.74 6.53 7.90
CA PRO A 709 -7.22 5.17 8.15
C PRO A 709 -8.18 5.14 9.36
N THR A 710 -9.25 4.36 9.30
CA THR A 710 -10.20 4.16 10.40
C THR A 710 -10.57 2.67 10.56
N ARG A 711 -11.23 2.31 11.66
CA ARG A 711 -11.74 0.94 11.91
C ARG A 711 -12.78 0.49 10.88
N GLY A 712 -13.43 1.41 10.17
CA GLY A 712 -14.42 1.10 9.12
C GLY A 712 -13.86 1.00 7.71
N GLY A 713 -12.60 1.38 7.51
CA GLY A 713 -12.01 1.55 6.18
C GLY A 713 -11.18 2.83 6.10
N VAL A 714 -10.74 3.18 4.90
CA VAL A 714 -9.94 4.38 4.66
C VAL A 714 -10.86 5.55 4.28
N GLN A 715 -10.63 6.72 4.87
CA GLN A 715 -11.04 7.97 4.24
C GLN A 715 -9.87 8.53 3.43
N TYR A 716 -10.18 8.99 2.22
CA TYR A 716 -9.26 9.73 1.37
C TYR A 716 -9.61 11.21 1.44
N TYR A 717 -8.61 12.05 1.67
CA TYR A 717 -8.80 13.49 1.73
C TYR A 717 -8.75 14.12 0.34
N ALA A 718 -9.39 15.29 0.21
CA ALA A 718 -9.24 16.12 -0.98
C ALA A 718 -7.77 16.54 -1.10
N PRO A 719 -7.03 16.18 -2.16
CA PRO A 719 -5.58 16.40 -2.21
C PRO A 719 -5.17 17.88 -2.18
N ILE A 720 -6.08 18.76 -2.61
CA ILE A 720 -6.08 20.21 -2.51
C ILE A 720 -7.52 20.60 -2.16
N ILE A 721 -7.71 21.57 -1.25
CA ILE A 721 -9.04 21.98 -0.76
C ILE A 721 -9.79 22.88 -1.76
N ASN A 722 -11.11 22.97 -1.57
CA ASN A 722 -12.06 23.74 -2.38
C ASN A 722 -11.97 25.27 -2.19
N GLU A 723 -12.80 26.02 -2.91
CA GLU A 723 -12.77 27.48 -2.95
C GLU A 723 -13.13 28.18 -1.63
N ASN A 724 -13.84 27.53 -0.71
CA ASN A 724 -14.29 28.13 0.55
C ASN A 724 -13.12 28.69 1.36
N VAL A 725 -12.01 27.95 1.42
CA VAL A 725 -10.78 28.34 2.16
C VAL A 725 -10.09 29.54 1.49
N TYR A 726 -10.17 29.67 0.17
CA TYR A 726 -9.56 30.78 -0.57
C TYR A 726 -10.48 32.01 -0.71
N THR A 727 -11.76 31.90 -0.34
CA THR A 727 -12.78 32.97 -0.53
C THR A 727 -13.54 33.30 0.76
N ASN A 728 -12.98 32.97 1.93
CA ASN A 728 -13.55 33.23 3.26
C ASN A 728 -15.00 32.73 3.38
N LEU A 729 -15.22 31.43 3.24
CA LEU A 729 -16.56 30.79 3.30
C LEU A 729 -17.57 31.46 2.35
N TRP A 730 -17.13 31.73 1.12
CA TRP A 730 -17.89 32.42 0.07
C TRP A 730 -18.39 33.84 0.43
N GLN A 731 -17.81 34.47 1.46
CA GLN A 731 -18.04 35.89 1.78
C GLN A 731 -17.18 36.82 0.90
N GLY A 732 -16.10 36.29 0.32
CA GLY A 732 -15.25 36.96 -0.66
C GLY A 732 -13.80 37.19 -0.17
N PRO A 733 -12.91 37.69 -1.05
CA PRO A 733 -13.18 38.10 -2.43
C PRO A 733 -13.47 36.92 -3.36
N TYR A 734 -14.48 37.06 -4.23
CA TYR A 734 -14.92 36.00 -5.18
C TYR A 734 -13.91 35.63 -6.28
N TYR A 735 -12.72 36.23 -6.30
CA TYR A 735 -11.59 35.83 -7.15
C TYR A 735 -10.49 35.10 -6.37
N GLY A 736 -10.64 34.95 -5.04
CA GLY A 736 -9.60 34.44 -4.14
C GLY A 736 -9.12 33.03 -4.50
N PHE A 737 -10.00 32.19 -5.06
CA PHE A 737 -9.67 30.84 -5.54
C PHE A 737 -8.58 30.79 -6.63
N ARG A 738 -8.21 31.93 -7.24
CA ARG A 738 -7.00 32.02 -8.07
C ARG A 738 -5.73 31.58 -7.30
N GLY A 739 -5.75 31.63 -5.97
CA GLY A 739 -4.71 31.08 -5.09
C GLY A 739 -4.47 29.57 -5.26
N VAL A 740 -5.40 28.79 -5.81
CA VAL A 740 -5.17 27.37 -6.11
C VAL A 740 -4.05 27.17 -7.15
N ILE A 741 -3.80 28.17 -8.01
CA ILE A 741 -2.67 28.17 -8.96
C ILE A 741 -1.32 28.35 -8.22
N ASP A 742 -1.30 29.08 -7.09
CA ASP A 742 -0.13 29.08 -6.20
C ASP A 742 0.04 27.69 -5.55
N THR A 743 -1.05 27.07 -5.08
CA THR A 743 -1.01 25.72 -4.50
C THR A 743 -0.47 24.70 -5.50
N PHE A 744 -0.92 24.75 -6.76
CA PHE A 744 -0.41 23.89 -7.84
C PHE A 744 1.09 24.08 -8.09
N ALA A 745 1.63 25.30 -8.00
CA ALA A 745 3.06 25.55 -8.20
C ALA A 745 3.90 25.13 -6.97
N LEU A 746 3.47 25.51 -5.76
CA LEU A 746 4.16 25.25 -4.49
C LEU A 746 4.14 23.75 -4.10
N THR A 747 3.16 22.99 -4.61
CA THR A 747 3.12 21.52 -4.49
C THR A 747 3.72 20.77 -5.69
N ASP A 748 4.31 21.47 -6.67
CA ASP A 748 5.10 20.86 -7.75
C ASP A 748 6.61 21.04 -7.56
N SER A 749 7.08 22.14 -6.98
CA SER A 749 8.51 22.50 -6.94
C SER A 749 8.94 23.04 -5.57
N PRO A 750 10.13 22.65 -5.04
CA PRO A 750 11.13 21.75 -5.62
C PRO A 750 10.79 20.25 -5.50
N ARG A 751 9.68 19.91 -4.81
CA ARG A 751 9.21 18.54 -4.60
C ARG A 751 7.78 18.46 -5.13
N ARG A 752 7.46 17.46 -5.98
CA ARG A 752 6.07 17.20 -6.35
C ARG A 752 5.39 16.47 -5.20
N LEU A 753 4.51 17.18 -4.52
CA LEU A 753 3.75 16.74 -3.36
C LEU A 753 2.29 16.42 -3.73
N ARG A 754 1.71 17.14 -4.70
CA ARG A 754 0.31 16.95 -5.15
C ARG A 754 0.19 17.08 -6.68
N GLY A 755 -0.81 16.42 -7.26
CA GLY A 755 -1.23 16.61 -8.65
C GLY A 755 -2.05 17.91 -8.84
N LEU A 756 -2.68 18.04 -10.00
CA LEU A 756 -3.61 19.14 -10.33
C LEU A 756 -5.03 18.77 -9.92
N HIS A 757 -5.30 18.88 -8.63
CA HIS A 757 -6.60 18.52 -8.06
C HIS A 757 -7.47 19.76 -7.93
N LEU A 758 -8.46 19.86 -8.82
CA LEU A 758 -9.48 20.90 -8.78
C LEU A 758 -10.71 20.37 -8.02
N TYR A 759 -11.09 21.12 -7.00
CA TYR A 759 -12.21 20.85 -6.11
C TYR A 759 -12.98 22.17 -5.98
N TYR A 760 -14.28 22.18 -6.27
CA TYR A 760 -15.13 23.35 -6.11
C TYR A 760 -16.61 22.96 -6.00
N HIS A 761 -17.51 23.92 -5.78
CA HIS A 761 -18.95 23.67 -5.69
C HIS A 761 -19.71 24.46 -6.78
N PHE A 762 -20.98 24.12 -7.02
CA PHE A 762 -21.74 24.77 -8.09
C PHE A 762 -21.85 26.29 -7.96
N TYR A 763 -21.90 26.84 -6.73
CA TYR A 763 -21.94 28.29 -6.52
C TYR A 763 -20.74 29.04 -7.12
N SER A 764 -19.58 28.40 -7.39
CA SER A 764 -18.47 29.04 -8.13
C SER A 764 -18.86 29.51 -9.54
N GLY A 765 -19.88 28.89 -10.15
CA GLY A 765 -20.47 29.35 -11.42
C GLY A 765 -21.37 30.58 -11.30
N THR A 766 -21.56 31.18 -10.11
CA THR A 766 -22.56 32.27 -9.94
C THR A 766 -21.98 33.67 -10.06
N LYS A 767 -20.79 33.94 -9.49
CA LYS A 767 -20.23 35.29 -9.40
C LYS A 767 -19.33 35.61 -10.58
N GLN A 768 -19.52 36.77 -11.20
CA GLN A 768 -18.71 37.24 -12.34
C GLN A 768 -17.18 37.18 -12.12
N ALA A 769 -16.72 37.45 -10.89
CA ALA A 769 -15.30 37.36 -10.54
C ALA A 769 -14.81 35.90 -10.42
N SER A 770 -15.66 34.98 -9.93
CA SER A 770 -15.30 33.57 -9.84
C SER A 770 -15.32 32.89 -11.19
N ILE A 771 -16.32 33.15 -12.05
CA ILE A 771 -16.40 32.60 -13.41
C ILE A 771 -15.10 32.87 -14.18
N ARG A 772 -14.65 34.14 -14.20
CA ARG A 772 -13.36 34.52 -14.81
C ARG A 772 -12.14 33.85 -14.16
N THR A 773 -12.20 33.56 -12.86
CA THR A 773 -11.15 32.86 -12.12
C THR A 773 -11.11 31.37 -12.46
N MET A 774 -12.28 30.72 -12.58
CA MET A 774 -12.38 29.32 -13.02
C MET A 774 -11.81 29.13 -14.42
N HIS A 775 -12.08 30.03 -15.37
CA HIS A 775 -11.43 29.95 -16.70
C HIS A 775 -9.90 30.08 -16.62
N GLN A 776 -9.35 30.90 -15.71
CA GLN A 776 -7.90 30.98 -15.49
C GLN A 776 -7.32 29.69 -14.91
N ILE A 777 -8.01 29.07 -13.94
CA ILE A 777 -7.59 27.82 -13.29
C ILE A 777 -7.59 26.66 -14.31
N TYR A 778 -8.69 26.48 -15.06
CA TYR A 778 -8.78 25.45 -16.09
C TYR A 778 -7.74 25.64 -17.21
N ALA A 779 -7.50 26.87 -17.67
CA ALA A 779 -6.48 27.16 -18.67
C ALA A 779 -5.05 26.87 -18.14
N ALA A 780 -4.77 27.19 -16.87
CA ALA A 780 -3.48 26.86 -16.24
C ALA A 780 -3.28 25.34 -16.13
N MET A 781 -4.29 24.59 -15.67
CA MET A 781 -4.24 23.13 -15.62
C MET A 781 -4.04 22.51 -17.01
N GLN A 782 -4.69 23.05 -18.05
CA GLN A 782 -4.56 22.55 -19.42
C GLN A 782 -3.15 22.80 -19.98
N ALA A 783 -2.50 23.91 -19.60
CA ALA A 783 -1.14 24.24 -20.03
C ALA A 783 -0.06 23.28 -19.47
N GLU A 784 -0.28 22.63 -18.32
CA GLU A 784 0.58 21.55 -17.82
C GLU A 784 0.44 20.22 -18.59
N HIS A 785 -0.50 20.13 -19.54
CA HIS A 785 -0.78 18.93 -20.36
C HIS A 785 -0.95 17.63 -19.55
N PRO A 786 -1.71 17.59 -18.43
CA PRO A 786 -1.74 16.46 -17.49
C PRO A 786 -2.34 15.16 -18.04
N LEU A 787 -2.28 14.11 -17.22
CA LEU A 787 -3.09 12.89 -17.36
C LEU A 787 -4.36 13.08 -16.51
N SER A 788 -5.53 13.25 -17.15
CA SER A 788 -6.79 13.44 -16.45
C SER A 788 -7.37 12.10 -15.99
N LEU A 789 -7.84 12.04 -14.74
CA LEU A 789 -8.59 10.92 -14.16
C LEU A 789 -9.91 11.40 -13.58
N TRP A 790 -10.92 10.53 -13.55
CA TRP A 790 -12.00 10.66 -12.59
C TRP A 790 -11.51 10.40 -11.16
N MET A 791 -12.25 10.88 -10.16
CA MET A 791 -11.89 10.63 -8.77
C MET A 791 -11.97 9.13 -8.42
N SER A 792 -12.93 8.35 -8.98
CA SER A 792 -12.94 6.89 -8.75
C SER A 792 -11.76 6.14 -9.38
N ASP A 793 -11.09 6.72 -10.38
CA ASP A 793 -9.81 6.19 -10.90
C ASP A 793 -8.64 6.59 -9.98
N TYR A 794 -8.70 7.78 -9.37
CA TYR A 794 -7.64 8.28 -8.50
C TYR A 794 -7.59 7.57 -7.14
N ILE A 795 -8.74 7.28 -6.52
CA ILE A 795 -8.78 6.67 -5.18
C ILE A 795 -8.00 5.32 -5.11
N PRO A 796 -8.11 4.37 -6.05
CA PRO A 796 -7.30 3.14 -6.06
C PRO A 796 -5.78 3.33 -6.26
N ARG A 797 -5.33 4.56 -6.58
CA ARG A 797 -3.90 4.93 -6.60
C ARG A 797 -3.44 5.41 -5.21
N LEU A 798 -4.29 6.09 -4.46
CA LEU A 798 -4.09 6.38 -3.03
C LEU A 798 -4.10 5.09 -2.19
N GLU A 799 -4.99 4.15 -2.50
CA GLU A 799 -4.95 2.81 -1.90
C GLU A 799 -3.58 2.15 -2.15
N GLY A 800 -3.07 2.22 -3.39
CA GLY A 800 -1.74 1.76 -3.76
C GLY A 800 -0.61 2.46 -3.00
N LEU A 801 -0.68 3.78 -2.78
CA LEU A 801 0.31 4.52 -1.99
C LEU A 801 0.40 3.98 -0.55
N HIS A 802 -0.74 3.69 0.06
CA HIS A 802 -0.85 3.16 1.41
C HIS A 802 -0.60 1.65 1.51
N ARG A 803 -0.90 0.84 0.49
CA ARG A 803 -0.76 -0.63 0.52
C ARG A 803 0.50 -1.17 -0.14
N ALA A 804 1.18 -0.39 -0.99
CA ALA A 804 2.37 -0.85 -1.71
C ALA A 804 3.45 -1.37 -0.77
N SER A 805 4.08 -2.46 -1.18
CA SER A 805 5.08 -3.20 -0.43
C SER A 805 6.32 -3.36 -1.30
N LEU A 806 7.49 -3.25 -0.67
CA LEU A 806 8.80 -3.26 -1.30
C LEU A 806 9.65 -4.34 -0.65
N ALA A 807 10.38 -5.10 -1.44
CA ALA A 807 11.39 -6.02 -0.92
C ALA A 807 12.66 -5.99 -1.76
N LYS A 808 13.80 -6.26 -1.13
CA LYS A 808 15.04 -6.63 -1.82
C LYS A 808 15.08 -8.14 -2.00
N ARG A 809 15.48 -8.57 -3.20
CA ARG A 809 15.86 -9.97 -3.47
C ARG A 809 17.38 -10.13 -3.29
N ALA A 810 17.85 -11.35 -3.06
CA ALA A 810 19.29 -11.64 -2.90
C ALA A 810 20.19 -11.20 -4.09
N ASP A 811 19.63 -11.02 -5.29
CA ASP A 811 20.34 -10.46 -6.46
C ASP A 811 20.40 -8.92 -6.48
N GLY A 812 19.99 -8.26 -5.39
CA GLY A 812 19.91 -6.82 -5.24
C GLY A 812 18.72 -6.16 -5.94
N SER A 813 17.92 -6.90 -6.72
CA SER A 813 16.75 -6.35 -7.42
C SER A 813 15.60 -6.02 -6.47
N TRP A 814 14.81 -5.01 -6.83
CA TRP A 814 13.62 -4.60 -6.08
C TRP A 814 12.41 -5.40 -6.55
N GLN A 815 11.65 -5.95 -5.61
CA GLN A 815 10.33 -6.52 -5.86
C GLN A 815 9.26 -5.55 -5.36
N LEU A 816 8.30 -5.25 -6.23
CA LEU A 816 7.22 -4.29 -6.03
C LEU A 816 5.89 -5.06 -6.08
N ARG A 817 5.08 -5.03 -5.01
CA ARG A 817 3.74 -5.66 -4.94
C ARG A 817 2.76 -4.80 -4.16
N GLY A 818 1.46 -5.06 -4.26
CA GLY A 818 0.43 -4.34 -3.48
C GLY A 818 0.11 -2.93 -3.97
N PHE A 819 0.51 -2.57 -5.20
CA PHE A 819 0.33 -1.22 -5.75
C PHE A 819 -1.11 -0.89 -6.20
N ALA A 820 -2.06 -1.84 -6.15
CA ALA A 820 -3.45 -1.64 -6.61
C ALA A 820 -3.51 -1.01 -8.03
N ALA A 821 -4.00 0.23 -8.18
CA ALA A 821 -4.00 0.97 -9.46
C ALA A 821 -2.81 1.92 -9.65
N LEU A 822 -1.93 2.08 -8.67
CA LEU A 822 -0.74 2.94 -8.73
C LEU A 822 0.30 2.41 -9.73
N ARG A 823 0.80 3.26 -10.64
CA ARG A 823 1.70 2.85 -11.73
C ARG A 823 3.02 3.61 -11.79
N THR A 824 3.46 4.19 -10.67
CA THR A 824 4.70 4.97 -10.61
C THR A 824 5.47 4.73 -9.31
N VAL A 825 6.80 4.61 -9.43
CA VAL A 825 7.73 4.82 -8.32
C VAL A 825 8.69 5.96 -8.68
N ARG A 826 8.92 6.86 -7.73
CA ARG A 826 9.91 7.92 -7.80
C ARG A 826 11.22 7.41 -7.19
N LEU A 827 12.28 7.39 -7.98
CA LEU A 827 13.63 7.09 -7.51
C LEU A 827 14.34 8.39 -7.12
N ASP A 828 15.17 8.30 -6.09
CA ASP A 828 16.29 9.22 -5.94
C ASP A 828 17.28 9.00 -7.11
N PRO A 829 17.77 10.06 -7.80
CA PRO A 829 18.71 9.90 -8.91
C PRO A 829 19.98 9.12 -8.57
N ALA A 830 20.40 9.09 -7.29
CA ALA A 830 21.55 8.31 -6.81
C ALA A 830 21.32 6.78 -6.80
N LEU A 831 20.07 6.31 -6.93
CA LEU A 831 19.74 4.89 -7.13
C LEU A 831 19.99 4.41 -8.58
N GLY A 832 20.42 5.30 -9.49
CA GLY A 832 20.64 4.97 -10.90
C GLY A 832 19.35 4.91 -11.72
N TRP A 833 19.37 4.11 -12.79
CA TRP A 833 18.31 4.02 -13.81
C TRP A 833 17.71 2.60 -13.87
N PRO A 834 16.45 2.44 -14.31
CA PRO A 834 15.90 1.12 -14.57
C PRO A 834 16.62 0.42 -15.73
N ASP A 835 17.00 -0.84 -15.53
CA ASP A 835 17.39 -1.77 -16.59
C ASP A 835 16.12 -2.33 -17.24
N LEU A 836 15.84 -1.92 -18.47
CA LEU A 836 14.58 -2.24 -19.14
C LEU A 836 14.57 -3.65 -19.75
N GLY A 837 15.73 -4.30 -19.87
CA GLY A 837 15.84 -5.69 -20.33
C GLY A 837 15.74 -6.71 -19.19
N ARG A 838 16.21 -6.37 -17.99
CA ARG A 838 16.21 -7.25 -16.79
C ARG A 838 15.02 -7.02 -15.86
N SER A 839 14.37 -5.85 -15.93
CA SER A 839 13.15 -5.56 -15.16
C SER A 839 11.91 -6.22 -15.77
N THR A 840 10.89 -6.48 -14.94
CA THR A 840 9.56 -6.91 -15.39
C THR A 840 8.49 -5.97 -14.85
N GLY A 841 7.46 -5.69 -15.65
CA GLY A 841 6.41 -4.73 -15.27
C GLY A 841 6.84 -3.26 -15.31
N VAL A 842 7.89 -2.91 -16.06
CA VAL A 842 8.39 -1.53 -16.24
C VAL A 842 8.24 -1.11 -17.71
N ALA A 843 7.67 0.07 -17.95
CA ALA A 843 7.41 0.63 -19.29
C ALA A 843 8.42 1.69 -19.73
N GLY A 844 9.02 2.40 -18.77
CA GLY A 844 9.95 3.49 -19.07
C GLY A 844 10.22 4.37 -17.86
N VAL A 845 10.75 5.56 -18.11
CA VAL A 845 11.19 6.50 -17.07
C VAL A 845 11.21 7.93 -17.61
N ARG A 846 10.89 8.90 -16.76
CA ARG A 846 11.07 10.33 -17.01
C ARG A 846 11.90 10.95 -15.89
N ASP A 847 12.97 11.65 -16.25
CA ASP A 847 13.65 12.55 -15.32
C ASP A 847 12.94 13.91 -15.33
N LEU A 848 12.70 14.43 -14.13
CA LEU A 848 12.17 15.77 -13.88
C LEU A 848 12.98 16.41 -12.75
N PRO A 849 12.97 17.75 -12.58
CA PRO A 849 13.66 18.42 -11.47
C PRO A 849 13.30 17.87 -10.08
N GLN A 850 12.09 17.32 -9.92
CA GLN A 850 11.57 16.73 -8.68
C GLN A 850 12.04 15.30 -8.40
N GLY A 851 12.67 14.62 -9.37
CA GLY A 851 13.13 13.24 -9.26
C GLY A 851 12.93 12.39 -10.52
N ARG A 852 13.27 11.10 -10.41
CA ARG A 852 13.25 10.13 -11.50
C ARG A 852 12.00 9.25 -11.42
N TYR A 853 11.02 9.46 -12.28
CA TYR A 853 9.73 8.78 -12.26
C TYR A 853 9.75 7.55 -13.18
N VAL A 854 9.68 6.35 -12.60
CA VAL A 854 9.67 5.07 -13.33
C VAL A 854 8.23 4.59 -13.49
N HIS A 855 7.84 4.32 -14.74
CA HIS A 855 6.46 3.97 -15.10
C HIS A 855 6.29 2.46 -15.09
N LEU A 856 5.29 1.96 -14.36
CA LEU A 856 4.99 0.53 -14.21
C LEU A 856 3.88 0.10 -15.17
N SER A 857 4.05 -1.06 -15.82
CA SER A 857 3.05 -1.65 -16.73
C SER A 857 2.17 -2.73 -16.08
N ALA A 858 2.35 -3.00 -14.79
CA ALA A 858 1.58 -3.97 -14.00
C ALA A 858 1.48 -3.51 -12.53
N ALA A 859 0.60 -4.16 -11.75
CA ALA A 859 0.46 -3.92 -10.31
C ALA A 859 1.57 -4.59 -9.47
N ASN A 860 2.23 -5.61 -10.03
CA ASN A 860 3.40 -6.28 -9.46
C ASN A 860 4.54 -6.18 -10.48
N ALA A 861 5.75 -5.86 -10.02
CA ALA A 861 6.91 -5.61 -10.88
C ALA A 861 8.23 -6.01 -10.20
N ARG A 862 9.25 -6.29 -11.01
CA ARG A 862 10.65 -6.44 -10.55
C ARG A 862 11.48 -5.35 -11.20
N LEU A 863 12.02 -4.45 -10.39
CA LEU A 863 12.84 -3.32 -10.83
C LEU A 863 14.33 -3.65 -10.60
N VAL A 864 15.05 -3.81 -11.69
CA VAL A 864 16.52 -3.94 -11.74
C VAL A 864 17.10 -2.56 -12.06
N LEU A 865 18.22 -2.21 -11.43
CA LEU A 865 18.86 -0.90 -11.57
C LEU A 865 20.25 -1.02 -12.21
N ARG A 866 20.69 0.06 -12.88
CA ARG A 866 21.94 0.20 -13.63
C ARG A 866 22.42 1.65 -13.63
N ASP A 867 23.73 1.89 -13.78
CA ASP A 867 24.33 3.21 -13.60
C ASP A 867 24.00 4.20 -14.74
N SER A 868 23.82 3.69 -15.96
CA SER A 868 23.44 4.47 -17.15
C SER A 868 21.98 4.24 -17.53
N ARG A 869 21.34 5.23 -18.17
CA ARG A 869 20.03 5.04 -18.79
C ARG A 869 20.07 3.92 -19.84
N ASP A 870 19.01 3.12 -19.92
CA ASP A 870 18.85 2.06 -20.92
C ASP A 870 18.51 2.67 -22.31
N PRO A 871 19.11 2.19 -23.42
CA PRO A 871 18.89 2.76 -24.76
C PRO A 871 17.64 2.23 -25.48
N ARG A 872 16.96 1.21 -24.91
CA ARG A 872 15.75 0.60 -25.51
C ARG A 872 14.60 1.61 -25.66
N PRO A 873 13.66 1.37 -26.59
CA PRO A 873 12.45 2.17 -26.73
C PRO A 873 11.63 2.16 -25.42
N ALA A 874 11.55 3.32 -24.76
CA ALA A 874 10.99 3.47 -23.43
C ALA A 874 9.90 4.54 -23.41
N LEU A 875 8.83 4.31 -22.65
CA LEU A 875 7.80 5.33 -22.44
C LEU A 875 8.40 6.53 -21.68
N GLU A 876 8.39 7.72 -22.28
CA GLU A 876 8.79 8.97 -21.62
C GLU A 876 7.55 9.61 -20.98
N GLU A 877 6.46 9.78 -21.75
CA GLU A 877 5.15 10.22 -21.21
C GLU A 877 3.93 9.73 -22.02
N ALA A 878 2.74 9.68 -21.40
CA ALA A 878 1.45 9.53 -22.08
C ALA A 878 0.29 10.20 -21.30
N ASN A 879 -0.79 10.58 -21.98
CA ASN A 879 -1.97 11.21 -21.38
C ASN A 879 -3.08 10.25 -20.91
N LEU A 880 -2.93 8.94 -21.12
CA LEU A 880 -3.92 7.92 -20.73
C LEU A 880 -3.29 6.88 -19.80
N PRO A 881 -4.10 6.19 -18.97
CA PRO A 881 -3.64 5.05 -18.18
C PRO A 881 -3.10 3.90 -19.03
N LEU A 882 -1.93 3.40 -18.65
CA LEU A 882 -1.26 2.27 -19.29
C LEU A 882 -1.90 0.96 -18.82
N LYS A 883 -2.16 0.04 -19.75
CA LYS A 883 -2.76 -1.28 -19.46
C LYS A 883 -1.77 -2.44 -19.60
N HIS A 884 -0.80 -2.35 -20.53
CA HIS A 884 0.42 -3.16 -20.54
C HIS A 884 1.51 -2.52 -21.42
N TRP A 885 2.76 -2.93 -21.20
CA TRP A 885 3.94 -2.64 -22.03
C TRP A 885 4.86 -3.86 -22.00
N ARG A 886 5.24 -4.38 -23.16
CA ARG A 886 5.98 -5.64 -23.32
C ARG A 886 6.98 -5.55 -24.46
N TYR A 887 8.27 -5.65 -24.14
CA TYR A 887 9.30 -5.90 -25.13
C TYR A 887 9.08 -7.25 -25.82
N ARG A 888 9.13 -7.26 -27.15
CA ARG A 888 9.21 -8.46 -27.98
C ARG A 888 10.65 -8.75 -28.41
N ASP A 889 11.46 -7.70 -28.52
CA ASP A 889 12.93 -7.70 -28.50
C ASP A 889 13.42 -6.28 -28.13
N ASP A 890 14.72 -6.00 -28.26
CA ASP A 890 15.32 -4.71 -27.91
C ASP A 890 14.81 -3.51 -28.73
N GLY A 891 14.20 -3.72 -29.91
CA GLY A 891 13.68 -2.67 -30.78
C GLY A 891 12.15 -2.68 -30.96
N ARG A 892 11.46 -3.74 -30.53
CA ARG A 892 10.01 -3.92 -30.71
C ARG A 892 9.27 -4.03 -29.39
N VAL A 893 8.24 -3.19 -29.23
CA VAL A 893 7.36 -3.14 -28.04
C VAL A 893 5.91 -3.32 -28.45
N GLU A 894 5.19 -4.14 -27.69
CA GLU A 894 3.74 -4.27 -27.68
C GLU A 894 3.16 -3.52 -26.47
N PHE A 895 2.09 -2.75 -26.65
CA PHE A 895 1.49 -1.93 -25.59
C PHE A 895 -0.03 -1.75 -25.74
N ALA A 896 -0.68 -1.42 -24.62
CA ALA A 896 -2.08 -1.02 -24.59
C ALA A 896 -2.33 0.15 -23.63
N PHE A 897 -3.23 1.05 -24.02
CA PHE A 897 -3.73 2.18 -23.24
C PHE A 897 -5.26 2.17 -23.26
N ALA A 898 -5.91 2.62 -22.19
CA ALA A 898 -7.34 2.92 -22.23
C ALA A 898 -7.72 4.00 -21.21
N GLY A 899 -8.43 5.01 -21.70
CA GLY A 899 -9.08 6.09 -20.94
C GLY A 899 -10.20 6.69 -21.80
N HIS A 900 -10.33 8.03 -21.75
CA HIS A 900 -11.50 8.77 -22.26
C HIS A 900 -11.12 10.05 -23.05
N LEU A 901 -9.89 10.09 -23.58
CA LEU A 901 -9.37 11.19 -24.41
C LEU A 901 -8.50 10.59 -25.53
N PRO A 902 -8.29 11.27 -26.68
CA PRO A 902 -7.36 10.81 -27.71
C PRO A 902 -5.94 10.60 -27.17
N LEU A 903 -5.32 9.46 -27.47
CA LEU A 903 -3.98 9.12 -26.99
C LEU A 903 -2.88 9.99 -27.63
N ARG A 904 -2.14 10.73 -26.80
CA ARG A 904 -0.83 11.31 -27.12
C ARG A 904 0.23 10.71 -26.21
N LEU A 905 1.18 9.98 -26.80
CA LEU A 905 2.35 9.40 -26.12
C LEU A 905 3.66 9.94 -26.70
N VAL A 906 4.70 9.90 -25.88
CA VAL A 906 6.09 10.21 -26.24
C VAL A 906 6.98 9.06 -25.78
N VAL A 907 7.79 8.55 -26.69
CA VAL A 907 8.72 7.44 -26.46
C VAL A 907 10.15 7.95 -26.66
N ARG A 908 11.07 7.59 -25.76
CA ARG A 908 12.51 7.77 -25.98
C ARG A 908 13.12 6.54 -26.64
N ALA A 909 13.95 6.73 -27.65
CA ALA A 909 14.72 5.66 -28.28
C ALA A 909 16.02 6.21 -28.90
N ALA A 910 16.99 5.34 -29.17
CA ALA A 910 18.21 5.70 -29.88
C ALA A 910 18.05 5.84 -31.41
N GLY A 911 16.98 5.28 -31.98
CA GLY A 911 16.76 5.18 -33.44
C GLY A 911 15.36 5.59 -33.92
N ASP A 912 15.05 5.24 -35.16
CA ASP A 912 13.86 5.67 -35.91
C ASP A 912 12.61 4.86 -35.52
N CYS A 913 11.68 5.48 -34.77
CA CYS A 913 10.48 4.81 -34.28
C CYS A 913 9.27 4.95 -35.21
N ARG A 914 8.55 3.84 -35.41
CA ARG A 914 7.26 3.77 -36.09
C ARG A 914 6.22 3.10 -35.20
N LEU A 915 4.99 3.60 -35.21
CA LEU A 915 3.89 3.09 -34.40
C LEU A 915 2.77 2.58 -35.31
N SER A 916 2.17 1.43 -34.95
CA SER A 916 0.93 0.95 -35.55
C SER A 916 -0.05 0.38 -34.52
N ALA A 917 -1.34 0.61 -34.71
CA ALA A 917 -2.43 0.08 -33.86
C ALA A 917 -3.69 -0.10 -34.71
N ALA A 918 -4.53 -1.10 -34.38
CA ALA A 918 -5.71 -1.48 -35.16
C ALA A 918 -5.44 -1.63 -36.68
N GLY A 919 -4.28 -2.20 -37.03
CA GLY A 919 -3.81 -2.36 -38.42
C GLY A 919 -3.40 -1.08 -39.16
N LYS A 920 -3.42 0.10 -38.52
CA LYS A 920 -3.05 1.40 -39.12
C LYS A 920 -1.71 1.88 -38.58
N ALA A 921 -0.90 2.49 -39.43
CA ALA A 921 0.34 3.16 -39.03
C ALA A 921 0.09 4.62 -38.66
N PHE A 922 0.81 5.13 -37.66
CA PHE A 922 0.72 6.50 -37.17
C PHE A 922 2.11 7.17 -37.27
N PRO A 923 2.21 8.38 -37.87
CA PRO A 923 3.48 9.09 -38.00
C PRO A 923 3.96 9.62 -36.65
N GLY A 924 5.26 9.49 -36.39
CA GLY A 924 5.91 10.08 -35.22
C GLY A 924 6.61 11.39 -35.56
N LYS A 925 6.57 12.36 -34.64
CA LYS A 925 7.35 13.60 -34.70
C LYS A 925 8.61 13.42 -33.84
N ALA A 926 9.79 13.49 -34.45
CA ALA A 926 11.07 13.27 -33.78
C ALA A 926 11.68 14.58 -33.23
N GLY A 927 12.40 14.50 -32.11
CA GLY A 927 13.24 15.59 -31.58
C GLY A 927 13.95 15.19 -30.28
N ASN A 928 15.23 15.52 -30.13
CA ASN A 928 16.03 15.29 -28.90
C ASN A 928 15.97 13.83 -28.36
N GLY A 929 15.98 12.84 -29.26
CA GLY A 929 15.86 11.42 -28.92
C GLY A 929 14.46 10.97 -28.48
N LEU A 930 13.45 11.82 -28.66
CA LEU A 930 12.04 11.56 -28.37
C LEU A 930 11.22 11.47 -29.66
N TRP A 931 10.22 10.60 -29.64
CA TRP A 931 9.22 10.39 -30.69
C TRP A 931 7.82 10.62 -30.13
N THR A 932 7.16 11.70 -30.57
CA THR A 932 5.76 12.00 -30.20
C THR A 932 4.80 11.38 -31.20
N PHE A 933 3.81 10.64 -30.72
CA PHE A 933 2.73 10.06 -31.51
C PHE A 933 1.36 10.55 -31.00
N GLU A 934 0.45 10.83 -31.92
CA GLU A 934 -0.93 11.28 -31.67
C GLU A 934 -1.89 10.32 -32.39
N LEU A 935 -2.83 9.74 -31.65
CA LEU A 935 -3.81 8.77 -32.14
C LEU A 935 -5.23 9.23 -31.76
N PRO A 936 -6.21 9.20 -32.68
CA PRO A 936 -7.59 9.63 -32.42
C PRO A 936 -8.39 8.55 -31.66
N MET A 937 -7.74 7.80 -30.77
CA MET A 937 -8.30 6.62 -30.11
C MET A 937 -8.11 6.71 -28.60
N GLU A 938 -9.22 6.52 -27.87
CA GLU A 938 -9.27 6.49 -26.40
C GLU A 938 -8.85 5.12 -25.83
N GLN A 939 -8.92 4.08 -26.66
CA GLN A 939 -8.45 2.72 -26.35
C GLN A 939 -7.53 2.21 -27.46
N VAL A 940 -6.37 1.69 -27.06
CA VAL A 940 -5.41 0.98 -27.92
C VAL A 940 -5.16 -0.38 -27.27
N ARG A 941 -5.42 -1.46 -27.99
CA ARG A 941 -5.37 -2.84 -27.45
C ARG A 941 -4.23 -3.69 -28.00
N ASP A 942 -3.74 -3.33 -29.18
CA ASP A 942 -2.82 -4.09 -30.02
C ASP A 942 -1.62 -3.24 -30.49
N GLY A 943 -1.31 -2.16 -29.76
CA GLY A 943 -0.30 -1.18 -30.15
C GLY A 943 1.07 -1.81 -30.32
N GLN A 944 1.69 -1.59 -31.48
CA GLN A 944 3.05 -2.00 -31.80
C GLN A 944 3.92 -0.77 -32.03
N LEU A 945 5.07 -0.73 -31.39
CA LEU A 945 6.14 0.24 -31.62
C LEU A 945 7.36 -0.52 -32.14
N VAL A 946 7.96 -0.03 -33.23
CA VAL A 946 9.18 -0.58 -33.82
C VAL A 946 10.16 0.55 -34.01
N CYS A 947 11.30 0.50 -33.31
CA CYS A 947 12.41 1.44 -33.48
C CYS A 947 13.64 0.71 -34.03
N ARG A 948 14.45 1.39 -34.84
CA ARG A 948 15.65 0.83 -35.50
C ARG A 948 16.79 1.82 -35.56
#